data_AF-A0A367YF87-F1
#
_entry.id   AF-A0A367YF87-F1
#
_cell.length_a   1.000
_cell.length_b   1.000
_cell.length_c   1.000
_cell.angle_alpha   90.00
_cell.angle_beta   90.00
_cell.angle_gamma   90.00
#
_symmetry.space_group_name_H-M   'P 1'
#
loop_
_entity.id
_entity.type
_entity.pdbx_description
1 polymer ?
#
loop_
_entity_poly.entity_id
_entity_poly.type
_entity_poly.pdbx_seq_one_letter_code
_entity_poly.pdbx_strand_id
1 'polypeptide(L)'
;MKSKTVVQESTYPVFQSSLIDGLIPEFTEDSVNLNSSSEFDRLLTHLELSFCNHEALPIPSTNIFRILFTLASRTPDINWTVSSNLLDDVPTSRKRIKPKSSFFEETNTKGNICDRSVKLIETYIQALPNEKLYDVLLNFMNDFTDLPTRRNRGNAPQKQKDVLRIIRESPKKKRRVSEFIDQAELDKTLSPTEVVSDSEDDEQYGGVSRGDNSLMEQEIHKYLSMSVGSSLAFNESLNQSGVNNPSVLFNREESPAPKPKWQGIKVYDEPLLGTRLNPRLNDFDLWRLINFVFYCAGTRNFDFDSNYNNFHMIYASQSATIDQLFSIIEYNLVNELRAIFPDGKGDIYKWLYKQKVARRMIAMDQVAQSSSLLLLLLLKQLGYLRNYWYDRIAEYVFNGLVGKETDSESGSKSRSQSKSPQRLPMPTTCYEHERILIKKSINEYKADTLRSAYYNDNIDSMPLRFKIINIVHYWSLAFDKTTPDGICRSTPLNTNHLETAVLIEEVAKKFMVIEYDYWVEFYYSLLLDSKIPLKYRDILLVSLSCKLLSKLTGSRVWDFKLAARDDKSNPDWRSNNLRIVTNWMKDRELYMGFIEDETYYSFAHFKEIWKKYNFVLGWLFAFALRDVAEVGYQELIDKDLLVQRCMQMDLLREQVYVKFIRDRLRTDNTENGVRFRLTIKAATEYESEPRSWEKFTSIISTNLIA
;
A
#
# COMPACT_ATOMS: atom_id res chain seq x y z
N MET A 1 -53.47 24.71 -24.51
CA MET A 1 -52.06 24.93 -24.91
C MET A 1 -51.22 24.99 -23.64
N LYS A 2 -50.48 23.91 -23.31
CA LYS A 2 -49.50 23.91 -22.22
C LYS A 2 -48.13 24.19 -22.85
N SER A 3 -47.59 25.37 -22.58
CA SER A 3 -46.22 25.74 -22.95
C SER A 3 -45.25 24.80 -22.25
N LYS A 4 -44.50 24.02 -23.03
CA LYS A 4 -43.29 23.34 -22.57
C LYS A 4 -42.21 24.40 -22.44
N THR A 5 -41.92 24.82 -21.22
CA THR A 5 -40.66 25.49 -20.91
C THR A 5 -39.54 24.48 -21.11
N VAL A 6 -38.87 24.56 -22.27
CA VAL A 6 -37.59 23.94 -22.51
C VAL A 6 -36.59 24.66 -21.60
N VAL A 7 -36.09 23.96 -20.58
CA VAL A 7 -34.97 24.43 -19.77
C VAL A 7 -33.75 24.40 -20.69
N GLN A 8 -33.31 25.57 -21.14
CA GLN A 8 -32.08 25.75 -21.89
C GLN A 8 -30.92 25.50 -20.91
N GLU A 9 -30.30 24.32 -20.98
CA GLU A 9 -29.03 24.06 -20.29
C GLU A 9 -28.00 25.10 -20.73
N SER A 10 -27.30 25.72 -19.79
CA SER A 10 -26.34 26.78 -20.10
C SER A 10 -25.22 26.23 -21.01
N THR A 11 -25.11 26.79 -22.21
CA THR A 11 -24.10 26.46 -23.24
C THR A 11 -22.68 26.90 -22.89
N TYR A 12 -22.53 27.75 -21.88
CA TYR A 12 -21.28 28.39 -21.51
C TYR A 12 -20.19 27.43 -20.98
N PRO A 13 -20.47 26.45 -20.10
CA PRO A 13 -19.46 25.50 -19.61
C PRO A 13 -18.98 24.52 -20.69
N VAL A 14 -19.87 24.12 -21.60
CA VAL A 14 -19.53 23.27 -22.76
C VAL A 14 -18.61 24.02 -23.71
N PHE A 15 -18.88 25.30 -23.93
CA PHE A 15 -18.02 26.19 -24.72
C PHE A 15 -16.63 26.38 -24.08
N GLN A 16 -16.55 26.55 -22.76
CA GLN A 16 -15.28 26.65 -22.04
C GLN A 16 -14.46 25.36 -22.12
N SER A 17 -15.06 24.19 -21.89
CA SER A 17 -14.35 22.91 -22.05
C SER A 17 -13.88 22.71 -23.48
N SER A 18 -14.71 23.03 -24.48
CA SER A 18 -14.34 22.93 -25.90
C SER A 18 -13.22 23.90 -26.30
N LEU A 19 -13.17 25.09 -25.69
CA LEU A 19 -12.09 26.06 -25.92
C LEU A 19 -10.76 25.54 -25.38
N ILE A 20 -10.78 24.97 -24.17
CA ILE A 20 -9.59 24.40 -23.52
C ILE A 20 -9.10 23.18 -24.30
N ASP A 21 -10.01 22.28 -24.70
CA ASP A 21 -9.68 21.13 -25.53
C ASP A 21 -9.11 21.59 -26.89
N GLY A 22 -9.64 22.68 -27.45
CA GLY A 22 -9.15 23.29 -28.70
C GLY A 22 -7.74 23.88 -28.63
N LEU A 23 -7.14 24.04 -27.44
CA LEU A 23 -5.73 24.45 -27.30
C LEU A 23 -4.74 23.34 -27.70
N ILE A 24 -5.22 22.09 -27.81
CA ILE A 24 -4.49 20.97 -28.40
C ILE A 24 -5.25 20.55 -29.67
N PRO A 25 -4.98 21.17 -30.83
CA PRO A 25 -5.78 21.00 -32.05
C PRO A 25 -5.82 19.56 -32.58
N GLU A 26 -4.88 18.73 -32.14
CA GLU A 26 -4.66 17.37 -32.62
C GLU A 26 -5.68 16.36 -32.06
N PHE A 27 -6.49 16.71 -31.05
CA PHE A 27 -7.49 15.82 -30.42
C PHE A 27 -8.55 15.23 -31.37
N THR A 28 -8.64 15.70 -32.62
CA THR A 28 -9.62 15.25 -33.60
C THR A 28 -9.22 13.97 -34.34
N GLU A 29 -7.96 13.54 -34.26
CA GLU A 29 -7.43 12.34 -34.94
C GLU A 29 -7.56 11.06 -34.08
N ASP A 30 -7.69 9.90 -34.73
CA ASP A 30 -7.88 8.60 -34.05
C ASP A 30 -6.61 8.11 -33.30
N SER A 31 -5.44 8.70 -33.58
CA SER A 31 -4.19 8.49 -32.85
C SER A 31 -3.30 9.72 -32.91
N VAL A 32 -2.90 10.25 -31.77
CA VAL A 32 -2.21 11.54 -31.64
C VAL A 32 -0.98 11.38 -30.76
N ASN A 33 0.11 12.07 -31.08
CA ASN A 33 1.32 12.04 -30.26
C ASN A 33 1.76 13.46 -29.89
N LEU A 34 1.41 13.87 -28.67
CA LEU A 34 1.64 15.19 -28.11
C LEU A 34 3.09 15.31 -27.62
N ASN A 35 3.91 15.98 -28.41
CA ASN A 35 5.36 16.09 -28.20
C ASN A 35 5.85 17.55 -28.04
N SER A 36 4.92 18.50 -28.03
CA SER A 36 5.19 19.94 -28.10
C SER A 36 5.15 20.58 -26.71
N SER A 37 6.33 20.80 -26.10
CA SER A 37 6.43 21.44 -24.77
C SER A 37 5.83 22.85 -24.75
N SER A 38 5.80 23.55 -25.88
CA SER A 38 5.20 24.88 -26.00
C SER A 38 3.67 24.85 -26.00
N GLU A 39 3.05 23.79 -26.53
CA GLU A 39 1.60 23.58 -26.44
C GLU A 39 1.19 23.25 -25.01
N PHE A 40 1.96 22.40 -24.32
CA PHE A 40 1.75 22.15 -22.89
C PHE A 40 1.91 23.43 -22.07
N ASP A 41 2.94 24.25 -22.32
CA ASP A 41 3.10 25.54 -21.62
C ASP A 41 1.90 26.47 -21.83
N ARG A 42 1.36 26.55 -23.06
CA ARG A 42 0.18 27.35 -23.38
C ARG A 42 -1.06 26.84 -22.66
N LEU A 43 -1.28 25.52 -22.66
CA LEU A 43 -2.39 24.89 -21.94
C LEU A 43 -2.30 25.20 -20.44
N LEU A 44 -1.15 24.92 -19.82
CA LEU A 44 -0.94 25.15 -18.39
C LEU A 44 -1.11 26.63 -18.03
N THR A 45 -0.54 27.54 -18.83
CA THR A 45 -0.67 28.99 -18.60
C THR A 45 -2.13 29.42 -18.69
N HIS A 46 -2.90 28.89 -19.65
CA HIS A 46 -4.32 29.21 -19.77
C HIS A 46 -5.11 28.73 -18.55
N LEU A 47 -4.86 27.50 -18.10
CA LEU A 47 -5.52 26.95 -16.91
C LEU A 47 -5.14 27.76 -15.65
N GLU A 48 -3.86 28.08 -15.46
CA GLU A 48 -3.37 28.89 -14.34
C GLU A 48 -4.00 30.28 -14.30
N LEU A 49 -4.01 31.00 -15.43
CA LEU A 49 -4.63 32.33 -15.51
C LEU A 49 -6.13 32.28 -15.26
N SER A 50 -6.78 31.17 -15.62
CA SER A 50 -8.21 31.01 -15.39
C SER A 50 -8.57 30.93 -13.90
N PHE A 51 -7.66 30.49 -13.03
CA PHE A 51 -7.85 30.53 -11.58
C PHE A 51 -7.77 31.95 -11.00
N CYS A 52 -7.13 32.89 -11.69
CA CYS A 52 -7.06 34.29 -11.26
C CYS A 52 -8.40 35.04 -11.45
N ASN A 53 -9.29 34.53 -12.30
CA ASN A 53 -10.61 35.11 -12.55
C ASN A 53 -11.69 34.32 -11.77
N HIS A 54 -12.03 34.81 -10.57
CA HIS A 54 -12.91 34.12 -9.61
C HIS A 54 -14.39 33.96 -10.05
N GLU A 55 -14.81 34.50 -11.20
CA GLU A 55 -16.23 34.55 -11.58
C GLU A 55 -16.76 33.23 -12.18
N ALA A 56 -15.90 32.37 -12.75
CA ALA A 56 -16.26 31.02 -13.18
C ALA A 56 -15.00 30.15 -13.36
N LEU A 57 -14.80 29.14 -12.50
CA LEU A 57 -13.74 28.15 -12.67
C LEU A 57 -14.00 27.32 -13.93
N PRO A 58 -13.16 27.40 -14.98
CA PRO A 58 -13.36 26.53 -16.13
C PRO A 58 -12.91 25.12 -15.78
N ILE A 59 -13.81 24.18 -16.03
CA ILE A 59 -13.59 22.75 -15.78
C ILE A 59 -13.09 22.14 -17.08
N PRO A 60 -11.84 21.63 -17.12
CA PRO A 60 -11.29 21.03 -18.32
C PRO A 60 -11.90 19.64 -18.55
N SER A 61 -11.79 19.11 -19.77
CA SER A 61 -12.33 17.78 -20.08
C SER A 61 -11.55 16.66 -19.39
N THR A 62 -12.14 15.46 -19.37
CA THR A 62 -11.47 14.24 -18.89
C THR A 62 -10.15 13.98 -19.63
N ASN A 63 -10.06 14.33 -20.92
CA ASN A 63 -8.83 14.13 -21.69
C ASN A 63 -7.70 15.06 -21.25
N ILE A 64 -8.02 16.31 -20.92
CA ILE A 64 -7.05 17.24 -20.35
C ILE A 64 -6.56 16.73 -18.99
N PHE A 65 -7.45 16.23 -18.14
CA PHE A 65 -7.02 15.57 -16.89
C PHE A 65 -6.10 14.36 -17.16
N ARG A 66 -6.40 13.53 -18.16
CA ARG A 66 -5.49 12.43 -18.55
C ARG A 66 -4.10 12.94 -18.93
N ILE A 67 -4.02 14.05 -19.66
CA ILE A 67 -2.74 14.68 -20.03
C ILE A 67 -2.04 15.24 -18.79
N LEU A 68 -2.74 16.02 -17.95
CA LEU A 68 -2.17 16.62 -16.75
C LEU A 68 -1.59 15.56 -15.81
N PHE A 69 -2.32 14.48 -15.53
CA PHE A 69 -1.83 13.37 -14.71
C PHE A 69 -0.68 12.61 -15.39
N THR A 70 -0.71 12.49 -16.71
CA THR A 70 0.42 11.89 -17.45
C THR A 70 1.67 12.76 -17.32
N LEU A 71 1.57 14.09 -17.48
CA LEU A 71 2.67 15.04 -17.31
C LEU A 71 3.19 15.09 -15.87
N ALA A 72 2.29 15.10 -14.88
CA ALA A 72 2.64 15.07 -13.45
C ALA A 72 3.44 13.81 -13.07
N SER A 73 3.15 12.67 -13.72
CA SER A 73 3.86 11.40 -13.46
C SER A 73 5.24 11.29 -14.09
N ARG A 74 5.69 12.30 -14.85
CA ARG A 74 6.99 12.27 -15.55
C ARG A 74 8.10 12.92 -14.72
N THR A 75 9.32 12.46 -14.95
CA THR A 75 10.53 13.11 -14.46
C THR A 75 10.99 14.22 -15.41
N PRO A 76 11.40 15.41 -14.91
CA PRO A 76 11.92 16.51 -15.73
C PRO A 76 13.07 16.07 -16.65
N ASP A 77 13.94 15.20 -16.14
CA ASP A 77 15.22 14.87 -16.79
C ASP A 77 15.08 14.01 -18.05
N ILE A 78 14.00 13.25 -18.18
CA ILE A 78 13.73 12.42 -19.36
C ILE A 78 12.25 12.48 -19.73
N ASN A 79 11.95 13.40 -20.64
CA ASN A 79 10.67 13.41 -21.33
C ASN A 79 10.58 12.36 -22.46
N TRP A 80 11.64 11.65 -22.87
CA TRP A 80 11.62 10.83 -24.09
C TRP A 80 11.94 9.35 -23.86
N THR A 81 11.11 8.44 -24.37
CA THR A 81 11.45 7.01 -24.44
C THR A 81 12.32 6.70 -25.65
N VAL A 82 13.33 5.83 -25.47
CA VAL A 82 14.03 5.19 -26.59
C VAL A 82 13.79 3.70 -26.48
N SER A 83 13.08 3.13 -27.45
CA SER A 83 13.32 1.73 -27.82
C SER A 83 14.35 1.74 -28.95
N SER A 84 15.56 1.25 -28.67
CA SER A 84 16.61 1.08 -29.69
C SER A 84 16.40 -0.18 -30.55
N ASN A 85 15.22 -0.79 -30.49
CA ASN A 85 14.98 -2.15 -31.01
C ASN A 85 13.94 -2.22 -32.15
N LEU A 86 13.47 -1.09 -32.69
CA LEU A 86 12.69 -1.11 -33.92
C LEU A 86 13.62 -0.82 -35.10
N LEU A 87 14.03 -1.90 -35.78
CA LEU A 87 14.38 -1.83 -37.20
C LEU A 87 13.12 -1.37 -37.93
N ASP A 88 13.02 -0.07 -38.20
CA ASP A 88 12.25 0.47 -39.32
C ASP A 88 12.77 1.88 -39.62
N ASP A 89 12.97 2.15 -40.90
CA ASP A 89 13.73 3.26 -41.51
C ASP A 89 13.10 4.67 -41.37
N VAL A 90 12.39 4.95 -40.27
CA VAL A 90 11.84 6.28 -39.99
C VAL A 90 12.76 7.03 -39.01
N PRO A 91 13.22 8.25 -39.33
CA PRO A 91 14.04 9.03 -38.41
C PRO A 91 13.24 9.28 -37.12
N THR A 92 13.65 8.62 -36.03
CA THR A 92 13.08 8.79 -34.69
C THR A 92 12.92 10.27 -34.35
N SER A 93 11.71 10.67 -33.93
CA SER A 93 11.29 11.98 -33.38
C SER A 93 12.39 12.71 -32.57
N ARG A 94 13.19 11.92 -31.84
CA ARG A 94 14.39 12.31 -31.08
C ARG A 94 15.36 13.25 -31.80
N LYS A 95 15.66 13.05 -33.10
CA LYS A 95 16.68 13.86 -33.81
C LYS A 95 16.20 15.28 -34.15
N ARG A 96 14.89 15.53 -34.16
CA ARG A 96 14.31 16.84 -34.50
C ARG A 96 13.75 17.62 -33.32
N ILE A 97 13.24 16.94 -32.28
CA ILE A 97 12.44 17.59 -31.23
C ILE A 97 13.23 17.82 -29.94
N LYS A 98 14.11 16.90 -29.53
CA LYS A 98 14.93 17.04 -28.31
C LYS A 98 15.67 18.40 -28.20
N PRO A 99 16.32 18.92 -29.26
CA PRO A 99 17.02 20.21 -29.19
C PRO A 99 16.07 21.41 -29.04
N LYS A 100 14.84 21.31 -29.58
CA LYS A 100 13.84 22.39 -29.52
C LYS A 100 13.14 22.41 -28.17
N SER A 101 12.84 21.24 -27.60
CA SER A 101 12.23 21.13 -26.27
C SER A 101 13.22 21.48 -25.16
N SER A 102 14.47 21.01 -25.23
CA SER A 102 15.49 21.33 -24.22
C SER A 102 15.83 22.82 -24.22
N PHE A 103 15.94 23.45 -25.40
CA PHE A 103 16.14 24.89 -25.50
C PHE A 103 14.94 25.68 -24.93
N PHE A 104 13.71 25.20 -25.14
CA PHE A 104 12.52 25.83 -24.55
C PHE A 104 12.48 25.68 -23.03
N GLU A 105 12.79 24.50 -22.48
CA GLU A 105 12.87 24.27 -21.03
C GLU A 105 13.98 25.10 -20.38
N GLU A 106 15.14 25.27 -21.04
CA GLU A 106 16.24 26.11 -20.56
C GLU A 106 15.96 27.62 -20.64
N THR A 107 15.07 28.06 -21.53
CA THR A 107 14.73 29.49 -21.74
C THR A 107 13.43 29.91 -21.05
N ASN A 108 12.61 28.96 -20.60
CA ASN A 108 11.37 29.26 -19.90
C ASN A 108 11.68 29.71 -18.48
N THR A 109 11.32 30.94 -18.13
CA THR A 109 11.45 31.47 -16.76
C THR A 109 10.35 30.96 -15.82
N LYS A 110 9.33 30.28 -16.35
CA LYS A 110 8.28 29.60 -15.58
C LYS A 110 8.81 28.26 -15.06
N GLY A 111 8.25 27.77 -13.95
CA GLY A 111 8.59 26.45 -13.40
C GLY A 111 8.35 25.30 -14.39
N ASN A 112 8.90 24.12 -14.09
CA ASN A 112 8.76 22.92 -14.91
C ASN A 112 7.27 22.56 -15.15
N ILE A 113 6.97 22.08 -16.36
CA ILE A 113 5.65 21.60 -16.81
C ILE A 113 5.09 20.53 -15.85
N CYS A 114 5.94 19.63 -15.35
CA CYS A 114 5.52 18.55 -14.45
C CYS A 114 4.99 19.14 -13.11
N ASP A 115 5.77 19.99 -12.45
CA ASP A 115 5.41 20.62 -11.17
C ASP A 115 4.18 21.53 -11.30
N ARG A 116 4.08 22.27 -12.40
CA ARG A 116 2.90 23.09 -12.72
C ARG A 116 1.66 22.25 -12.92
N SER A 117 1.79 21.08 -13.55
CA SER A 117 0.69 20.12 -13.70
C SER A 117 0.22 19.58 -12.33
N VAL A 118 1.15 19.25 -11.43
CA VAL A 118 0.84 18.82 -10.05
C VAL A 118 0.05 19.91 -9.32
N LYS A 119 0.54 21.16 -9.33
CA LYS A 119 -0.12 22.30 -8.67
C LYS A 119 -1.52 22.57 -9.21
N LEU A 120 -1.70 22.49 -10.53
CA LEU A 120 -3.02 22.65 -11.15
C LEU A 120 -3.99 21.55 -10.72
N ILE A 121 -3.56 20.29 -10.76
CA ILE A 121 -4.38 19.15 -10.30
C ILE A 121 -4.78 19.35 -8.84
N GLU A 122 -3.82 19.73 -7.98
CA GLU A 122 -4.09 20.00 -6.57
C GLU A 122 -5.13 21.12 -6.39
N THR A 123 -4.99 22.22 -7.14
CA THR A 123 -5.93 23.35 -7.09
C THR A 123 -7.34 22.92 -7.52
N TYR A 124 -7.46 22.09 -8.56
CA TYR A 124 -8.77 21.51 -8.95
C TYR A 124 -9.34 20.60 -7.86
N ILE A 125 -8.54 19.73 -7.25
CA ILE A 125 -9.00 18.86 -6.16
C ILE A 125 -9.45 19.67 -4.94
N GLN A 126 -8.75 20.77 -4.62
CA GLN A 126 -9.14 21.70 -3.57
C GLN A 126 -10.45 22.44 -3.88
N ALA A 127 -10.80 22.61 -5.16
CA ALA A 127 -12.07 23.22 -5.60
C ALA A 127 -13.30 22.31 -5.44
N LEU A 128 -13.15 21.05 -4.99
CA LEU A 128 -14.28 20.22 -4.59
C LEU A 128 -14.92 20.77 -3.28
N PRO A 129 -16.26 20.84 -3.14
CA PRO A 129 -17.29 20.15 -3.91
C PRO A 129 -17.83 20.97 -5.10
N ASN A 130 -17.40 20.66 -6.31
CA ASN A 130 -18.02 21.12 -7.56
C ASN A 130 -18.51 19.88 -8.31
N GLU A 131 -19.83 19.72 -8.48
CA GLU A 131 -20.43 18.50 -9.02
C GLU A 131 -19.91 18.16 -10.43
N LYS A 132 -19.82 19.15 -11.31
CA LYS A 132 -19.32 18.95 -12.69
C LYS A 132 -17.85 18.51 -12.69
N LEU A 133 -17.04 19.10 -11.81
CA LEU A 133 -15.63 18.73 -11.68
C LEU A 133 -15.51 17.31 -11.13
N TYR A 134 -16.32 16.96 -10.13
CA TYR A 134 -16.36 15.62 -9.56
C TYR A 134 -16.74 14.57 -10.61
N ASP A 135 -17.74 14.83 -11.46
CA ASP A 135 -18.13 13.92 -12.55
C ASP A 135 -16.99 13.71 -13.56
N VAL A 136 -16.28 14.78 -13.93
CA VAL A 136 -15.13 14.70 -14.83
C VAL A 136 -13.99 13.88 -14.20
N LEU A 137 -13.69 14.13 -12.93
CA LEU A 137 -12.67 13.39 -12.18
C LEU A 137 -13.07 11.92 -11.99
N LEU A 138 -14.34 11.62 -11.74
CA LEU A 138 -14.83 10.25 -11.62
C LEU A 138 -14.68 9.49 -12.94
N ASN A 139 -15.03 10.14 -14.06
CA ASN A 139 -14.82 9.59 -15.40
C ASN A 139 -13.34 9.35 -15.72
N PHE A 140 -12.44 10.20 -15.23
CA PHE A 140 -11.00 9.96 -15.30
C PHE A 140 -10.58 8.77 -14.42
N MET A 141 -11.07 8.71 -13.17
CA MET A 141 -10.72 7.64 -12.23
C MET A 141 -11.19 6.25 -12.67
N ASN A 142 -12.23 6.17 -13.50
CA ASN A 142 -12.68 4.92 -14.12
C ASN A 142 -11.60 4.27 -14.98
N ASP A 143 -10.63 5.04 -15.51
CA ASP A 143 -9.50 4.49 -16.26
C ASP A 143 -8.63 3.55 -15.38
N PHE A 144 -8.55 3.79 -14.07
CA PHE A 144 -7.72 3.03 -13.13
C PHE A 144 -8.48 1.97 -12.34
N THR A 145 -9.80 2.12 -12.21
CA THR A 145 -10.64 1.32 -11.30
C THR A 145 -11.41 0.20 -11.98
N ASP A 146 -11.26 0.06 -13.30
CA ASP A 146 -11.81 -1.08 -14.03
C ASP A 146 -11.34 -2.43 -13.45
N LEU A 147 -12.15 -3.48 -13.62
CA LEU A 147 -11.73 -4.83 -13.27
C LEU A 147 -10.98 -5.45 -14.46
N PRO A 148 -9.88 -6.19 -14.22
CA PRO A 148 -9.18 -6.89 -15.28
C PRO A 148 -10.15 -7.85 -15.97
N THR A 149 -10.21 -7.79 -17.30
CA THR A 149 -11.00 -8.74 -18.08
C THR A 149 -10.47 -10.12 -17.76
N ARG A 150 -11.33 -11.04 -17.28
CA ARG A 150 -10.95 -12.44 -17.12
C ARG A 150 -10.53 -12.94 -18.50
N ARG A 151 -9.23 -12.96 -18.78
CA ARG A 151 -8.69 -13.71 -19.91
C ARG A 151 -9.05 -15.16 -19.63
N ASN A 152 -10.10 -15.65 -20.28
CA ASN A 152 -10.41 -17.07 -20.30
C ASN A 152 -9.10 -17.77 -20.66
N ARG A 153 -8.59 -18.61 -19.75
CA ARG A 153 -7.41 -19.47 -20.00
C ARG A 153 -7.75 -20.60 -21.00
N GLY A 154 -8.67 -20.36 -21.93
CA GLY A 154 -8.85 -21.16 -23.12
C GLY A 154 -8.22 -20.39 -24.27
N ASN A 155 -7.16 -20.93 -24.84
CA ASN A 155 -6.51 -20.45 -26.07
C ASN A 155 -5.53 -19.26 -25.90
N ALA A 156 -4.55 -19.41 -25.00
CA ALA A 156 -3.26 -18.79 -25.29
C ALA A 156 -2.57 -19.64 -26.38
N PRO A 157 -2.13 -19.09 -27.52
CA PRO A 157 -1.36 -19.84 -28.49
C PRO A 157 -0.07 -20.27 -27.80
N GLN A 158 0.10 -21.58 -27.62
CA GLN A 158 1.39 -22.15 -27.26
C GLN A 158 2.41 -21.65 -28.30
N LYS A 159 3.27 -20.71 -27.88
CA LYS A 159 4.56 -20.54 -28.55
C LYS A 159 5.21 -21.92 -28.48
N GLN A 160 5.30 -22.62 -29.60
CA GLN A 160 6.09 -23.84 -29.75
C GLN A 160 7.50 -23.50 -29.28
N LYS A 161 7.79 -23.78 -28.01
CA LYS A 161 9.15 -23.92 -27.52
C LYS A 161 9.62 -25.24 -28.11
N ASP A 162 10.49 -25.10 -29.09
CA ASP A 162 11.25 -26.15 -29.74
C ASP A 162 11.63 -27.26 -28.75
N VAL A 163 10.93 -28.39 -28.85
CA VAL A 163 11.01 -29.56 -27.95
C VAL A 163 12.43 -30.14 -27.93
N LEU A 164 13.25 -29.83 -28.94
CA LEU A 164 14.64 -30.26 -29.05
C LEU A 164 15.60 -29.52 -28.11
N ARG A 165 15.22 -28.36 -27.55
CA ARG A 165 16.07 -27.61 -26.62
C ARG A 165 15.99 -28.10 -25.17
N ILE A 166 14.90 -28.78 -24.80
CA ILE A 166 14.71 -29.35 -23.45
C ILE A 166 15.45 -30.70 -23.29
N ILE A 167 15.73 -31.40 -24.40
CA ILE A 167 16.41 -32.72 -24.37
C ILE A 167 17.93 -32.58 -24.21
N ARG A 168 18.53 -31.40 -24.46
CA ARG A 168 19.99 -31.21 -24.46
C ARG A 168 20.59 -30.58 -23.20
N GLU A 169 19.80 -30.07 -22.27
CA GLU A 169 20.30 -29.42 -21.05
C GLU A 169 19.64 -30.00 -19.79
N SER A 170 20.11 -31.18 -19.38
CA SER A 170 19.88 -31.72 -18.03
C SER A 170 21.23 -32.15 -17.43
N PRO A 171 21.78 -31.42 -16.45
CA PRO A 171 22.98 -31.84 -15.74
C PRO A 171 22.65 -32.99 -14.79
N LYS A 172 23.25 -34.15 -15.05
CA LYS A 172 23.26 -35.32 -14.16
C LYS A 172 23.86 -34.94 -12.79
N LYS A 173 23.13 -35.18 -11.69
CA LYS A 173 23.77 -35.55 -10.42
C LYS A 173 22.90 -36.52 -9.60
N LYS A 174 23.54 -37.65 -9.30
CA LYS A 174 23.07 -38.88 -8.67
C LYS A 174 22.38 -38.65 -7.32
N ARG A 175 21.18 -39.22 -7.16
CA ARG A 175 20.59 -39.55 -5.84
C ARG A 175 20.61 -41.07 -5.72
N ARG A 176 21.40 -41.61 -4.78
CA ARG A 176 21.38 -43.04 -4.44
C ARG A 176 20.07 -43.33 -3.72
N VAL A 177 19.29 -44.25 -4.26
CA VAL A 177 18.25 -45.01 -3.56
C VAL A 177 18.76 -46.45 -3.55
N SER A 178 18.95 -47.02 -2.36
CA SER A 178 19.11 -48.46 -2.19
C SER A 178 17.82 -48.99 -1.59
N GLU A 179 16.99 -49.58 -2.44
CA GLU A 179 16.02 -50.60 -2.03
C GLU A 179 16.76 -51.94 -1.96
N PHE A 180 16.50 -52.71 -0.92
CA PHE A 180 16.47 -54.17 -1.01
C PHE A 180 15.30 -54.63 -0.15
N ILE A 181 14.33 -55.25 -0.81
CA ILE A 181 13.36 -56.16 -0.22
C ILE A 181 13.94 -57.55 -0.45
N ASP A 182 13.95 -58.41 0.57
CA ASP A 182 13.76 -59.84 0.40
C ASP A 182 13.02 -60.41 1.62
N GLN A 183 12.19 -61.41 1.32
CA GLN A 183 11.21 -62.05 2.19
C GLN A 183 11.78 -63.16 3.08
N ALA A 184 11.00 -63.47 4.13
CA ALA A 184 10.77 -64.78 4.77
C ALA A 184 11.52 -65.19 6.06
N GLU A 185 10.77 -65.95 6.86
CA GLU A 185 11.07 -66.71 8.10
C GLU A 185 10.94 -65.96 9.45
N LEU A 186 9.86 -66.14 10.23
CA LEU A 186 9.45 -67.24 11.13
C LEU A 186 10.03 -67.11 12.57
N ASP A 187 9.12 -67.27 13.54
CA ASP A 187 9.27 -67.55 14.98
C ASP A 187 9.35 -66.41 16.03
N LYS A 188 8.20 -66.24 16.71
CA LYS A 188 7.94 -66.42 18.15
C LYS A 188 9.08 -66.09 19.13
N THR A 189 8.84 -65.14 20.05
CA THR A 189 8.37 -65.39 21.43
C THR A 189 8.49 -64.15 22.35
N LEU A 190 7.43 -63.96 23.14
CA LEU A 190 7.38 -63.47 24.53
C LEU A 190 7.61 -61.98 24.87
N SER A 191 6.49 -61.42 25.34
CA SER A 191 6.21 -60.27 26.23
C SER A 191 6.86 -60.43 27.64
N PRO A 192 6.54 -59.62 28.71
CA PRO A 192 5.59 -58.48 28.84
C PRO A 192 6.04 -57.29 29.74
N THR A 193 5.10 -56.33 29.91
CA THR A 193 4.85 -55.43 31.09
C THR A 193 5.78 -54.21 31.29
N GLU A 194 5.31 -53.00 31.63
CA GLU A 194 4.15 -52.60 32.46
C GLU A 194 3.28 -51.48 31.86
N VAL A 195 1.98 -51.62 32.16
CA VAL A 195 0.88 -50.67 32.00
C VAL A 195 0.51 -50.21 33.41
N VAL A 196 0.26 -48.92 33.61
CA VAL A 196 -0.81 -48.47 34.52
C VAL A 196 -1.61 -47.41 33.78
N SER A 197 -2.90 -47.73 33.65
CA SER A 197 -4.03 -47.02 33.08
C SER A 197 -4.90 -46.47 34.22
N ASP A 198 -5.79 -45.54 33.87
CA ASP A 198 -7.16 -45.30 34.37
C ASP A 198 -7.63 -44.02 33.62
N SER A 199 -8.41 -43.95 32.52
CA SER A 199 -9.69 -44.56 32.07
C SER A 199 -10.83 -44.32 33.09
N GLU A 200 -12.05 -43.85 32.80
CA GLU A 200 -13.00 -43.92 31.65
C GLU A 200 -13.89 -42.62 31.67
N ASP A 201 -14.60 -42.16 30.63
CA ASP A 201 -15.72 -42.81 29.93
C ASP A 201 -15.87 -42.37 28.45
N ASP A 202 -16.08 -43.39 27.61
CA ASP A 202 -16.46 -43.39 26.20
C ASP A 202 -17.99 -43.39 26.02
N GLU A 203 -18.49 -42.78 24.93
CA GLU A 203 -19.61 -43.35 24.15
C GLU A 203 -19.45 -43.10 22.64
N GLN A 204 -18.94 -44.15 21.98
CA GLN A 204 -19.24 -44.74 20.66
C GLN A 204 -19.68 -43.92 19.42
N TYR A 205 -18.78 -43.97 18.43
CA TYR A 205 -18.95 -44.50 17.06
C TYR A 205 -20.23 -44.23 16.24
N GLY A 206 -20.02 -43.47 15.16
CA GLY A 206 -20.83 -43.52 13.93
C GLY A 206 -19.99 -43.04 12.74
N GLY A 207 -19.37 -43.97 12.01
CA GLY A 207 -18.64 -43.68 10.78
C GLY A 207 -19.60 -43.33 9.63
N VAL A 208 -19.32 -42.24 8.91
CA VAL A 208 -19.88 -42.01 7.57
C VAL A 208 -18.78 -41.54 6.62
N SER A 209 -18.66 -42.33 5.56
CA SER A 209 -17.83 -42.20 4.38
C SER A 209 -17.97 -40.87 3.61
N ARG A 210 -16.83 -40.41 3.08
CA ARG A 210 -16.60 -40.19 1.63
C ARG A 210 -17.75 -39.50 0.87
N GLY A 211 -17.80 -38.18 0.92
CA GLY A 211 -18.67 -37.36 0.08
C GLY A 211 -18.00 -36.05 -0.30
N ASP A 212 -17.26 -36.05 -1.41
CA ASP A 212 -16.89 -34.84 -2.16
C ASP A 212 -16.37 -35.15 -3.58
N ASN A 213 -16.06 -36.41 -3.91
CA ASN A 213 -15.68 -36.80 -5.28
C ASN A 213 -16.87 -37.13 -6.22
N SER A 214 -18.10 -37.14 -5.73
CA SER A 214 -19.29 -37.51 -6.53
C SER A 214 -19.89 -36.35 -7.34
N LEU A 215 -19.57 -35.10 -7.01
CA LEU A 215 -20.06 -33.92 -7.76
C LEU A 215 -19.19 -33.62 -8.99
N MET A 216 -17.92 -34.02 -8.95
CA MET A 216 -16.98 -33.77 -10.05
C MET A 216 -17.11 -34.79 -11.19
N GLU A 217 -17.60 -36.00 -10.93
CA GLU A 217 -17.83 -37.04 -11.97
C GLU A 217 -19.16 -36.85 -12.72
N GLN A 218 -20.14 -36.15 -12.16
CA GLN A 218 -21.42 -35.88 -12.84
C GLN A 218 -21.36 -34.70 -13.83
N GLU A 219 -20.39 -33.79 -13.73
CA GLU A 219 -20.18 -32.71 -14.70
C GLU A 219 -19.39 -33.14 -15.94
N ILE A 220 -18.62 -34.24 -15.87
CA ILE A 220 -17.79 -34.74 -16.98
C ILE A 220 -18.61 -35.53 -18.01
N HIS A 221 -19.76 -36.10 -17.61
CA HIS A 221 -20.60 -36.91 -18.51
C HIS A 221 -21.56 -36.10 -19.41
N LYS A 222 -21.57 -34.77 -19.34
CA LYS A 222 -22.50 -33.93 -20.13
C LYS A 222 -21.96 -33.48 -21.50
N TYR A 223 -20.69 -33.78 -21.82
CA TYR A 223 -20.03 -33.32 -23.05
C TYR A 223 -19.56 -34.43 -24.02
N LEU A 224 -19.95 -35.69 -23.78
CA LEU A 224 -19.52 -36.82 -24.63
C LEU A 224 -20.56 -37.30 -25.66
N SER A 225 -21.65 -36.56 -25.90
CA SER A 225 -22.70 -36.97 -26.83
C SER A 225 -23.08 -35.89 -27.83
N MET A 226 -22.22 -35.57 -28.81
CA MET A 226 -22.66 -35.09 -30.12
C MET A 226 -21.75 -35.59 -31.25
N SER A 227 -22.42 -36.20 -32.23
CA SER A 227 -21.92 -36.96 -33.38
C SER A 227 -21.16 -36.12 -34.41
N VAL A 228 -20.05 -36.68 -34.92
CA VAL A 228 -19.31 -36.19 -36.09
C VAL A 228 -19.96 -36.76 -37.37
N GLY A 229 -20.38 -35.87 -38.28
CA GLY A 229 -20.88 -36.22 -39.62
C GLY A 229 -20.21 -35.39 -40.70
N SER A 230 -19.45 -36.07 -41.56
CA SER A 230 -18.65 -35.59 -42.69
C SER A 230 -19.49 -35.22 -43.93
N SER A 231 -19.11 -34.19 -44.70
CA SER A 231 -19.01 -34.28 -46.17
C SER A 231 -18.32 -33.05 -46.81
N LEU A 232 -17.47 -33.33 -47.81
CA LEU A 232 -16.75 -32.43 -48.70
C LEU A 232 -17.63 -31.87 -49.83
N ALA A 233 -17.29 -30.69 -50.37
CA ALA A 233 -17.33 -30.41 -51.82
C ALA A 233 -16.45 -29.19 -52.21
N PHE A 234 -15.72 -29.35 -53.33
CA PHE A 234 -14.74 -28.46 -53.96
C PHE A 234 -15.36 -27.59 -55.08
N ASN A 235 -14.74 -26.41 -55.37
CA ASN A 235 -14.40 -25.84 -56.71
C ASN A 235 -13.90 -24.38 -56.55
N GLU A 236 -12.62 -24.06 -56.84
CA GLU A 236 -12.08 -23.41 -58.07
C GLU A 236 -12.70 -22.02 -58.39
N SER A 237 -12.02 -20.88 -58.59
CA SER A 237 -10.74 -20.61 -59.29
C SER A 237 -10.19 -19.17 -59.11
N LEU A 238 -8.85 -19.05 -59.20
CA LEU A 238 -8.01 -18.00 -59.82
C LEU A 238 -7.80 -16.57 -59.22
N ASN A 239 -6.52 -16.36 -58.84
CA ASN A 239 -5.64 -15.20 -59.07
C ASN A 239 -5.81 -13.88 -58.28
N GLN A 240 -4.94 -13.64 -57.28
CA GLN A 240 -3.97 -12.52 -57.29
C GLN A 240 -2.94 -12.61 -56.14
N SER A 241 -1.78 -12.06 -56.42
CA SER A 241 -0.46 -12.27 -55.79
C SER A 241 -0.27 -11.69 -54.39
N GLY A 242 0.42 -12.45 -53.53
CA GLY A 242 1.48 -11.89 -52.68
C GLY A 242 1.13 -11.46 -51.25
N VAL A 243 0.36 -12.24 -50.49
CA VAL A 243 0.28 -12.10 -49.01
C VAL A 243 0.34 -13.48 -48.36
N ASN A 244 1.50 -13.87 -47.83
CA ASN A 244 1.64 -15.09 -47.04
C ASN A 244 1.45 -14.80 -45.55
N ASN A 245 0.19 -14.76 -45.09
CA ASN A 245 -0.17 -15.32 -43.77
C ASN A 245 -1.69 -15.57 -43.66
N PRO A 246 -2.19 -16.81 -43.85
CA PRO A 246 -3.62 -17.13 -43.81
C PRO A 246 -4.22 -17.16 -42.39
N SER A 247 -3.43 -16.83 -41.36
CA SER A 247 -3.89 -16.71 -39.97
C SER A 247 -4.72 -15.44 -39.69
N VAL A 248 -4.79 -14.50 -40.64
CA VAL A 248 -5.55 -13.24 -40.51
C VAL A 248 -7.01 -13.38 -41.00
N LEU A 249 -7.34 -14.42 -41.78
CA LEU A 249 -8.66 -14.54 -42.41
C LEU A 249 -9.68 -15.40 -41.62
N PHE A 250 -9.25 -16.14 -40.59
CA PHE A 250 -10.14 -17.02 -39.81
C PHE A 250 -10.38 -16.56 -38.36
N ASN A 251 -9.84 -15.42 -37.93
CA ASN A 251 -10.23 -14.76 -36.68
C ASN A 251 -11.24 -13.64 -36.94
N ARG A 252 -12.37 -14.01 -37.56
CA ARG A 252 -13.51 -13.11 -37.74
C ARG A 252 -14.66 -13.58 -36.85
N GLU A 253 -14.45 -13.50 -35.54
CA GLU A 253 -15.51 -13.49 -34.55
C GLU A 253 -15.25 -12.38 -33.54
N GLU A 254 -16.31 -11.59 -33.35
CA GLU A 254 -16.47 -10.39 -32.50
C GLU A 254 -15.65 -9.16 -32.90
N SER A 255 -16.31 -8.26 -33.65
CA SER A 255 -15.91 -6.86 -33.79
C SER A 255 -15.48 -6.32 -32.43
N PRO A 256 -14.22 -5.87 -32.24
CA PRO A 256 -13.87 -5.19 -31.00
C PRO A 256 -14.74 -3.94 -30.92
N ALA A 257 -15.42 -3.73 -29.79
CA ALA A 257 -16.06 -2.46 -29.51
C ALA A 257 -15.08 -1.33 -29.89
N PRO A 258 -15.55 -0.24 -30.54
CA PRO A 258 -14.67 0.83 -30.99
C PRO A 258 -13.81 1.28 -29.80
N LYS A 259 -12.48 1.13 -29.94
CA LYS A 259 -11.56 1.57 -28.89
C LYS A 259 -11.84 3.06 -28.64
N PRO A 260 -11.99 3.48 -27.38
CA PRO A 260 -12.16 4.88 -27.06
C PRO A 260 -11.05 5.70 -27.73
N LYS A 261 -11.41 6.78 -28.45
CA LYS A 261 -10.45 7.62 -29.20
C LYS A 261 -9.26 8.08 -28.35
N TRP A 262 -9.48 8.31 -27.05
CA TRP A 262 -8.43 8.72 -26.12
C TRP A 262 -7.30 7.69 -25.92
N GLN A 263 -7.54 6.40 -26.21
CA GLN A 263 -6.50 5.37 -26.11
C GLN A 263 -5.40 5.53 -27.18
N GLY A 264 -5.69 6.24 -28.26
CA GLY A 264 -4.73 6.57 -29.32
C GLY A 264 -3.81 7.74 -28.97
N ILE A 265 -4.08 8.46 -27.87
CA ILE A 265 -3.29 9.63 -27.45
C ILE A 265 -2.02 9.18 -26.74
N LYS A 266 -0.91 9.77 -27.15
CA LYS A 266 0.41 9.61 -26.55
C LYS A 266 0.97 10.96 -26.14
N VAL A 267 1.79 10.95 -25.10
CA VAL A 267 2.56 12.10 -24.63
C VAL A 267 4.03 11.68 -24.65
N TYR A 268 4.85 12.37 -25.44
CA TYR A 268 6.26 12.03 -25.64
C TYR A 268 6.50 10.56 -26.01
N ASP A 269 5.78 10.08 -27.03
CA ASP A 269 5.83 8.70 -27.54
C ASP A 269 5.28 7.62 -26.58
N GLU A 270 4.81 7.99 -25.38
CA GLU A 270 4.27 7.07 -24.38
C GLU A 270 2.74 7.15 -24.26
N PRO A 271 2.06 6.03 -23.97
CA PRO A 271 0.62 6.05 -23.73
C PRO A 271 0.29 6.90 -22.49
N LEU A 272 -0.89 7.51 -22.47
CA LEU A 272 -1.41 8.18 -21.28
C LEU A 272 -1.38 7.27 -20.04
N LEU A 273 -1.21 7.86 -18.86
CA LEU A 273 -1.20 7.15 -17.58
C LEU A 273 -2.48 6.32 -17.38
N GLY A 274 -3.64 6.90 -17.73
CA GLY A 274 -4.93 6.21 -17.72
C GLY A 274 -4.93 4.95 -18.59
N THR A 275 -4.32 4.99 -19.78
CA THR A 275 -4.16 3.81 -20.64
C THR A 275 -3.23 2.79 -19.99
N ARG A 276 -2.08 3.25 -19.47
CA ARG A 276 -1.01 2.38 -18.99
C ARG A 276 -1.38 1.60 -17.74
N LEU A 277 -2.11 2.25 -16.83
CA LEU A 277 -2.56 1.69 -15.55
C LEU A 277 -3.93 1.00 -15.65
N ASN A 278 -4.58 1.00 -16.82
CA ASN A 278 -5.89 0.37 -16.98
C ASN A 278 -5.75 -1.16 -16.98
N PRO A 279 -6.34 -1.87 -16.01
CA PRO A 279 -6.19 -3.32 -15.87
C PRO A 279 -6.91 -4.14 -16.94
N ARG A 280 -7.82 -3.54 -17.73
CA ARG A 280 -8.41 -4.19 -18.92
C ARG A 280 -7.47 -4.15 -20.12
N LEU A 281 -6.66 -3.10 -20.22
CA LEU A 281 -5.76 -2.88 -21.36
C LEU A 281 -4.38 -3.47 -21.11
N ASN A 282 -3.90 -3.39 -19.87
CA ASN A 282 -2.55 -3.72 -19.49
C ASN A 282 -2.54 -4.62 -18.27
N ASP A 283 -1.50 -5.45 -18.16
CA ASP A 283 -1.27 -6.22 -16.95
C ASP A 283 -0.69 -5.34 -15.83
N PHE A 284 -0.45 -4.04 -16.00
CA PHE A 284 0.12 -3.15 -14.99
C PHE A 284 -0.95 -2.19 -14.45
N ASP A 285 -1.20 -2.22 -13.14
CA ASP A 285 -2.26 -1.48 -12.47
C ASP A 285 -1.71 -0.47 -11.45
N LEU A 286 -2.61 0.29 -10.81
CA LEU A 286 -2.25 1.30 -9.81
C LEU A 286 -1.53 0.67 -8.59
N TRP A 287 -1.88 -0.55 -8.19
CA TRP A 287 -1.22 -1.22 -7.07
C TRP A 287 0.23 -1.58 -7.39
N ARG A 288 0.53 -1.99 -8.63
CA ARG A 288 1.91 -2.22 -9.09
C ARG A 288 2.70 -0.93 -9.20
N LEU A 289 2.05 0.18 -9.57
CA LEU A 289 2.68 1.51 -9.50
C LEU A 289 3.04 1.85 -8.05
N ILE A 290 2.11 1.74 -7.10
CA ILE A 290 2.35 1.99 -5.67
C ILE A 290 3.53 1.15 -5.16
N ASN A 291 3.54 -0.15 -5.48
CA ASN A 291 4.61 -1.06 -5.09
C ASN A 291 5.98 -0.64 -5.67
N PHE A 292 6.00 -0.21 -6.93
CA PHE A 292 7.21 0.27 -7.59
C PHE A 292 7.71 1.60 -7.02
N VAL A 293 6.82 2.54 -6.75
CA VAL A 293 7.16 3.86 -6.18
C VAL A 293 7.77 3.72 -4.79
N PHE A 294 7.18 2.90 -3.93
CA PHE A 294 7.76 2.66 -2.60
C PHE A 294 9.04 1.81 -2.64
N TYR A 295 9.23 0.98 -3.66
CA TYR A 295 10.53 0.35 -3.92
C TYR A 295 11.60 1.38 -4.30
N CYS A 296 11.25 2.38 -5.13
CA CYS A 296 12.16 3.47 -5.47
C CYS A 296 12.55 4.28 -4.24
N ALA A 297 11.60 4.62 -3.37
CA ALA A 297 11.87 5.29 -2.09
C ALA A 297 12.85 4.50 -1.19
N GLY A 298 12.72 3.17 -1.19
CA GLY A 298 13.58 2.29 -0.39
C GLY A 298 14.98 2.05 -0.96
N THR A 299 15.25 2.51 -2.18
CA THR A 299 16.56 2.32 -2.81
C THR A 299 17.47 3.48 -2.41
N ARG A 300 18.37 3.23 -1.44
CA ARG A 300 19.28 4.23 -0.87
C ARG A 300 19.93 5.12 -1.93
N ASN A 301 19.77 6.43 -1.75
CA ASN A 301 20.53 7.47 -2.44
C ASN A 301 21.88 7.61 -1.74
N PHE A 302 22.96 7.09 -2.32
CA PHE A 302 24.30 7.19 -1.74
C PHE A 302 25.06 8.47 -2.15
N ASP A 303 24.45 9.27 -3.02
CA ASP A 303 25.03 10.50 -3.51
C ASP A 303 24.74 11.67 -2.57
N PHE A 304 25.75 12.53 -2.39
CA PHE A 304 25.68 13.75 -1.57
C PHE A 304 24.63 14.75 -2.08
N ASP A 305 24.19 14.57 -3.32
CA ASP A 305 23.14 15.34 -3.99
C ASP A 305 22.02 14.40 -4.45
N SER A 306 21.36 13.77 -3.47
CA SER A 306 20.30 12.76 -3.63
C SER A 306 19.13 13.21 -4.50
N ASN A 307 18.97 14.52 -4.69
CA ASN A 307 17.93 15.12 -5.51
C ASN A 307 18.06 14.83 -7.01
N TYR A 308 19.22 14.32 -7.46
CA TYR A 308 19.49 14.00 -8.86
C TYR A 308 19.57 12.49 -9.15
N ASN A 309 19.34 11.62 -8.15
CA ASN A 309 19.26 10.18 -8.44
C ASN A 309 17.95 9.87 -9.19
N ASN A 310 18.04 9.06 -10.24
CA ASN A 310 16.88 8.62 -11.00
C ASN A 310 15.81 7.93 -10.13
N PHE A 311 16.20 7.19 -9.09
CA PHE A 311 15.24 6.58 -8.16
C PHE A 311 14.43 7.64 -7.39
N HIS A 312 15.11 8.66 -6.84
CA HIS A 312 14.47 9.79 -6.17
C HIS A 312 13.53 10.53 -7.11
N MET A 313 13.99 10.90 -8.32
CA MET A 313 13.15 11.63 -9.27
C MET A 313 11.89 10.85 -9.69
N ILE A 314 12.03 9.54 -9.95
CA ILE A 314 10.90 8.67 -10.25
C ILE A 314 9.96 8.61 -9.03
N TYR A 315 10.51 8.46 -7.82
CA TYR A 315 9.72 8.45 -6.60
C TYR A 315 8.97 9.78 -6.40
N ALA A 316 9.62 10.93 -6.53
CA ALA A 316 9.03 12.24 -6.30
C ALA A 316 7.88 12.53 -7.28
N SER A 317 8.08 12.29 -8.58
CA SER A 317 7.06 12.50 -9.62
C SER A 317 5.86 11.55 -9.45
N GLN A 318 6.12 10.26 -9.25
CA GLN A 318 5.06 9.28 -9.13
C GLN A 318 4.34 9.35 -7.78
N SER A 319 5.03 9.65 -6.68
CA SER A 319 4.40 9.78 -5.36
C SER A 319 3.46 10.98 -5.30
N ALA A 320 3.84 12.13 -5.87
CA ALA A 320 2.94 13.28 -6.01
C ALA A 320 1.68 12.92 -6.82
N THR A 321 1.84 12.18 -7.92
CA THR A 321 0.70 11.73 -8.74
C THR A 321 -0.21 10.77 -7.97
N ILE A 322 0.36 9.79 -7.25
CA ILE A 322 -0.40 8.86 -6.41
C ILE A 322 -1.13 9.63 -5.30
N ASP A 323 -0.49 10.61 -4.68
CA ASP A 323 -1.13 11.41 -3.63
C ASP A 323 -2.40 12.09 -4.14
N GLN A 324 -2.36 12.68 -5.34
CA GLN A 324 -3.53 13.31 -5.96
C GLN A 324 -4.62 12.29 -6.32
N LEU A 325 -4.27 11.11 -6.83
CA LEU A 325 -5.24 10.03 -7.06
C LEU A 325 -5.93 9.62 -5.75
N PHE A 326 -5.17 9.47 -4.65
CA PHE A 326 -5.74 9.14 -3.34
C PHE A 326 -6.52 10.28 -2.70
N SER A 327 -6.24 11.55 -3.01
CA SER A 327 -7.11 12.68 -2.63
C SER A 327 -8.49 12.56 -3.26
N ILE A 328 -8.57 12.17 -4.53
CA ILE A 328 -9.84 11.93 -5.22
C ILE A 328 -10.57 10.72 -4.63
N ILE A 329 -9.85 9.61 -4.39
CA ILE A 329 -10.41 8.40 -3.77
C ILE A 329 -10.94 8.69 -2.37
N GLU A 330 -10.22 9.46 -1.55
CA GLU A 330 -10.63 9.85 -0.21
C GLU A 330 -11.92 10.68 -0.25
N TYR A 331 -11.97 11.68 -1.14
CA TYR A 331 -13.15 12.50 -1.32
C TYR A 331 -14.36 11.66 -1.76
N ASN A 332 -14.19 10.79 -2.78
CA ASN A 332 -15.21 9.86 -3.24
C ASN A 332 -15.71 8.96 -2.09
N LEU A 333 -14.79 8.34 -1.33
CA LEU A 333 -15.14 7.47 -0.21
C LEU A 333 -16.01 8.21 0.82
N VAL A 334 -15.59 9.41 1.25
CA VAL A 334 -16.33 10.18 2.25
C VAL A 334 -17.71 10.60 1.70
N ASN A 335 -17.79 11.01 0.44
CA ASN A 335 -19.04 11.47 -0.17
C ASN A 335 -20.03 10.32 -0.42
N GLU A 336 -19.57 9.22 -1.03
CA GLU A 336 -20.39 8.04 -1.32
C GLU A 336 -20.87 7.35 -0.04
N LEU A 337 -20.04 7.26 1.00
CA LEU A 337 -20.52 6.73 2.28
C LEU A 337 -21.61 7.62 2.88
N ARG A 338 -21.49 8.95 2.80
CA ARG A 338 -22.58 9.86 3.23
C ARG A 338 -23.84 9.66 2.40
N ALA A 339 -23.71 9.39 1.10
CA ALA A 339 -24.85 9.12 0.21
C ALA A 339 -25.52 7.77 0.49
N ILE A 340 -24.75 6.73 0.83
CA ILE A 340 -25.27 5.41 1.26
C ILE A 340 -25.99 5.53 2.62
N PHE A 341 -25.56 6.46 3.47
CA PHE A 341 -26.13 6.71 4.79
C PHE A 341 -26.80 8.11 4.90
N PRO A 342 -27.85 8.42 4.11
CA PRO A 342 -28.39 9.78 4.00
C PRO A 342 -29.10 10.24 5.29
N ASP A 343 -29.63 9.29 6.07
CA ASP A 343 -30.21 9.53 7.39
C ASP A 343 -29.13 9.82 8.46
N GLY A 344 -27.86 9.57 8.14
CA GLY A 344 -26.68 9.81 8.98
C GLY A 344 -26.19 11.25 8.92
N LYS A 345 -27.10 12.24 9.03
CA LYS A 345 -26.73 13.66 9.10
C LYS A 345 -25.77 13.87 10.29
N GLY A 346 -24.47 13.93 9.99
CA GLY A 346 -23.39 13.94 10.97
C GLY A 346 -22.44 12.76 10.78
N ASP A 347 -22.46 11.85 11.74
CA ASP A 347 -21.49 10.75 11.80
C ASP A 347 -22.09 9.43 11.27
N ILE A 348 -21.60 9.02 10.08
CA ILE A 348 -22.06 7.82 9.37
C ILE A 348 -21.90 6.54 10.19
N TYR A 349 -20.79 6.38 10.92
CA TYR A 349 -20.53 5.16 11.67
C TYR A 349 -21.37 5.14 12.93
N LYS A 350 -21.46 6.27 13.65
CA LYS A 350 -22.40 6.40 14.77
C LYS A 350 -23.84 6.10 14.36
N TRP A 351 -24.25 6.47 13.15
CA TRP A 351 -25.55 6.10 12.61
C TRP A 351 -25.65 4.61 12.31
N LEU A 352 -24.69 4.04 11.58
CA LEU A 352 -24.65 2.63 11.15
C LEU A 352 -24.76 1.70 12.35
N TYR A 353 -24.03 2.03 13.41
CA TYR A 353 -23.93 1.25 14.62
C TYR A 353 -25.14 1.37 15.56
N LYS A 354 -25.92 2.45 15.45
CA LYS A 354 -27.22 2.57 16.13
C LYS A 354 -28.31 1.71 15.50
N GLN A 355 -28.16 1.32 14.23
CA GLN A 355 -29.19 0.53 13.54
C GLN A 355 -29.34 -0.88 14.11
N LYS A 356 -30.51 -1.50 13.90
CA LYS A 356 -30.73 -2.92 14.18
C LYS A 356 -29.83 -3.79 13.28
N VAL A 357 -29.46 -4.99 13.75
CA VAL A 357 -28.53 -5.91 13.06
C VAL A 357 -28.89 -6.11 11.58
N ALA A 358 -30.16 -6.38 11.27
CA ALA A 358 -30.61 -6.57 9.88
C ALA A 358 -30.36 -5.35 8.97
N ARG A 359 -30.71 -4.14 9.44
CA ARG A 359 -30.50 -2.90 8.67
C ARG A 359 -29.01 -2.61 8.51
N ARG A 360 -28.21 -2.87 9.55
CA ARG A 360 -26.76 -2.76 9.50
C ARG A 360 -26.14 -3.72 8.48
N MET A 361 -26.57 -4.98 8.45
CA MET A 361 -26.10 -5.96 7.46
C MET A 361 -26.40 -5.53 6.03
N ILE A 362 -27.61 -5.00 5.77
CA ILE A 362 -27.97 -4.45 4.44
C ILE A 362 -27.03 -3.30 4.07
N ALA A 363 -26.77 -2.39 5.01
CA ALA A 363 -25.91 -1.24 4.76
C ALA A 363 -24.43 -1.65 4.56
N MET A 364 -23.95 -2.66 5.31
CA MET A 364 -22.63 -3.26 5.09
C MET A 364 -22.53 -3.92 3.71
N ASP A 365 -23.59 -4.60 3.28
CA ASP A 365 -23.65 -5.20 1.95
C ASP A 365 -23.63 -4.15 0.84
N GLN A 366 -24.36 -3.04 1.01
CA GLN A 366 -24.30 -1.88 0.11
C GLN A 366 -22.87 -1.33 0.01
N VAL A 367 -22.15 -1.17 1.13
CA VAL A 367 -20.75 -0.73 1.11
C VAL A 367 -19.83 -1.76 0.46
N ALA A 368 -20.04 -3.07 0.68
CA ALA A 368 -19.23 -4.15 0.11
C ALA A 368 -19.47 -4.39 -1.38
N GLN A 369 -20.61 -3.96 -1.90
CA GLN A 369 -21.03 -4.18 -3.29
C GLN A 369 -21.07 -2.90 -4.13
N SER A 370 -20.92 -1.72 -3.52
CA SER A 370 -21.02 -0.43 -4.24
C SER A 370 -20.07 -0.36 -5.43
N SER A 371 -20.62 -0.02 -6.60
CA SER A 371 -19.87 0.26 -7.81
C SER A 371 -19.40 1.71 -7.89
N SER A 372 -19.90 2.61 -7.03
CA SER A 372 -19.50 4.02 -6.99
C SER A 372 -18.28 4.28 -6.10
N LEU A 373 -17.95 3.33 -5.20
CA LEU A 373 -16.77 3.41 -4.34
C LEU A 373 -15.49 3.04 -5.11
N LEU A 374 -14.73 4.05 -5.51
CA LEU A 374 -13.45 3.89 -6.22
C LEU A 374 -12.47 3.01 -5.44
N LEU A 375 -12.40 3.19 -4.12
CA LEU A 375 -11.54 2.36 -3.27
C LEU A 375 -11.91 0.87 -3.39
N LEU A 376 -13.20 0.53 -3.34
CA LEU A 376 -13.63 -0.87 -3.42
C LEU A 376 -13.29 -1.49 -4.78
N LEU A 377 -13.41 -0.71 -5.86
CA LEU A 377 -13.00 -1.14 -7.19
C LEU A 377 -11.49 -1.43 -7.25
N LEU A 378 -10.64 -0.57 -6.66
CA LEU A 378 -9.21 -0.83 -6.52
C LEU A 378 -8.94 -2.06 -5.66
N LEU A 379 -9.60 -2.23 -4.52
CA LEU A 379 -9.40 -3.38 -3.64
C LEU A 379 -9.71 -4.71 -4.36
N LYS A 380 -10.73 -4.75 -5.23
CA LYS A 380 -11.06 -5.93 -6.04
C LYS A 380 -9.93 -6.31 -7.01
N GLN A 381 -9.06 -5.38 -7.42
CA GLN A 381 -7.90 -5.68 -8.27
C GLN A 381 -6.81 -6.46 -7.52
N LEU A 382 -6.76 -6.37 -6.20
CA LEU A 382 -5.80 -7.13 -5.37
C LEU A 382 -6.07 -8.63 -5.38
N GLY A 383 -7.20 -9.09 -5.90
CA GLY A 383 -7.48 -10.51 -6.09
C GLY A 383 -8.92 -10.89 -5.75
N TYR A 384 -9.33 -12.06 -6.21
CA TYR A 384 -10.69 -12.57 -5.97
C TYR A 384 -10.96 -12.86 -4.49
N LEU A 385 -9.95 -13.36 -3.77
CA LEU A 385 -10.05 -13.72 -2.36
C LEU A 385 -9.80 -12.50 -1.48
N ARG A 386 -10.87 -12.01 -0.83
CA ARG A 386 -10.84 -10.85 0.08
C ARG A 386 -9.85 -11.00 1.23
N ASN A 387 -9.57 -12.24 1.62
CA ASN A 387 -8.72 -12.61 2.74
C ASN A 387 -7.28 -12.13 2.61
N TYR A 388 -6.81 -11.93 1.37
CA TYR A 388 -5.45 -11.50 1.09
C TYR A 388 -5.36 -10.00 0.77
N TRP A 389 -6.47 -9.25 0.80
CA TRP A 389 -6.45 -7.84 0.43
C TRP A 389 -5.55 -7.03 1.38
N TYR A 390 -5.74 -7.15 2.70
CA TYR A 390 -4.93 -6.40 3.67
C TYR A 390 -3.46 -6.81 3.70
N ASP A 391 -3.16 -8.10 3.53
CA ASP A 391 -1.79 -8.59 3.42
C ASP A 391 -1.07 -7.96 2.21
N ARG A 392 -1.71 -7.99 1.02
CA ARG A 392 -1.15 -7.37 -0.20
C ARG A 392 -1.03 -5.85 -0.10
N ILE A 393 -2.00 -5.17 0.53
CA ILE A 393 -1.89 -3.73 0.79
C ILE A 393 -0.70 -3.45 1.68
N ALA A 394 -0.55 -4.17 2.78
CA ALA A 394 0.58 -4.01 3.68
C ALA A 394 1.90 -4.35 2.99
N GLU A 395 1.94 -5.34 2.10
CA GLU A 395 3.13 -5.66 1.30
C GLU A 395 3.52 -4.52 0.37
N TYR A 396 2.58 -4.00 -0.43
CA TYR A 396 2.86 -2.94 -1.41
C TYR A 396 3.15 -1.60 -0.73
N VAL A 397 2.35 -1.22 0.26
CA VAL A 397 2.44 0.08 0.96
C VAL A 397 3.67 0.16 1.86
N PHE A 398 4.21 -0.95 2.37
CA PHE A 398 5.42 -0.95 3.21
C PHE A 398 6.67 -1.49 2.50
N ASN A 399 6.61 -1.67 1.16
CA ASN A 399 7.80 -2.06 0.40
C ASN A 399 8.91 -1.01 0.51
N GLY A 400 10.17 -1.45 0.47
CA GLY A 400 11.34 -0.57 0.53
C GLY A 400 11.81 -0.15 1.94
N LEU A 401 11.04 -0.44 3.00
CA LEU A 401 11.36 0.03 4.37
C LEU A 401 12.22 -0.93 5.21
N VAL A 402 12.33 -2.20 4.81
CA VAL A 402 13.19 -3.15 5.54
C VAL A 402 14.62 -2.96 5.09
N GLY A 403 15.47 -2.45 6.00
CA GLY A 403 16.89 -2.23 5.77
C GLY A 403 17.60 -3.50 5.30
N LYS A 404 18.26 -3.44 4.15
CA LYS A 404 19.07 -4.55 3.58
C LYS A 404 20.45 -4.68 4.24
N GLU A 405 20.56 -4.45 5.53
CA GLU A 405 21.83 -4.53 6.27
C GLU A 405 21.73 -5.47 7.44
N THR A 406 21.76 -6.76 7.13
CA THR A 406 22.24 -7.78 8.07
C THR A 406 23.15 -8.73 7.30
N ASP A 407 24.32 -8.24 6.87
CA ASP A 407 25.41 -9.12 6.41
C ASP A 407 26.83 -8.54 6.62
N SER A 408 26.98 -7.43 7.34
CA SER A 408 28.31 -6.83 7.52
C SER A 408 28.52 -6.31 8.94
N GLU A 409 28.67 -7.24 9.88
CA GLU A 409 29.55 -7.06 11.04
C GLU A 409 29.98 -8.37 11.74
N SER A 410 29.90 -9.54 11.06
CA SER A 410 30.67 -10.71 11.49
C SER A 410 31.98 -10.74 10.74
N GLY A 411 33.02 -10.17 11.36
CA GLY A 411 34.39 -10.31 10.91
C GLY A 411 34.79 -11.79 10.81
N SER A 412 34.70 -12.35 9.61
CA SER A 412 35.50 -13.50 9.20
C SER A 412 35.73 -13.42 7.71
N LYS A 413 37.00 -13.17 7.36
CA LYS A 413 37.50 -13.16 5.98
C LYS A 413 37.44 -14.58 5.42
N SER A 414 36.33 -14.97 4.80
CA SER A 414 36.30 -16.12 3.89
C SER A 414 36.19 -15.61 2.45
N ARG A 415 37.34 -15.65 1.77
CA ARG A 415 37.54 -15.26 0.38
C ARG A 415 36.98 -16.37 -0.53
N SER A 416 35.70 -16.34 -0.87
CA SER A 416 35.17 -17.16 -1.98
C SER A 416 33.79 -16.70 -2.46
N GLN A 417 33.77 -16.24 -3.71
CA GLN A 417 32.64 -16.21 -4.65
C GLN A 417 31.37 -15.42 -4.27
N SER A 418 31.33 -14.20 -4.81
CA SER A 418 30.15 -13.45 -5.28
C SER A 418 28.77 -14.09 -5.03
N LYS A 419 28.18 -13.77 -3.89
CA LYS A 419 26.74 -13.56 -3.80
C LYS A 419 26.54 -12.09 -3.51
N SER A 420 26.13 -11.34 -4.54
CA SER A 420 25.54 -10.02 -4.35
C SER A 420 24.48 -10.11 -3.25
N PRO A 421 24.36 -9.11 -2.35
CA PRO A 421 23.29 -9.10 -1.36
C PRO A 421 21.98 -9.31 -2.11
N GLN A 422 21.14 -10.25 -1.65
CA GLN A 422 19.87 -10.60 -2.30
C GLN A 422 18.98 -9.35 -2.37
N ARG A 423 19.12 -8.58 -3.46
CA ARG A 423 18.18 -7.51 -3.77
C ARG A 423 16.87 -8.21 -4.10
N LEU A 424 15.82 -7.88 -3.34
CA LEU A 424 14.44 -8.23 -3.70
C LEU A 424 14.23 -7.99 -5.20
N PRO A 425 13.54 -8.89 -5.92
CA PRO A 425 13.30 -8.73 -7.34
C PRO A 425 12.63 -7.38 -7.57
N MET A 426 13.23 -6.57 -8.44
CA MET A 426 12.73 -5.25 -8.79
C MET A 426 11.29 -5.36 -9.32
N PRO A 427 10.33 -4.60 -8.78
CA PRO A 427 8.98 -4.55 -9.32
C PRO A 427 8.98 -4.12 -10.80
N THR A 428 7.93 -4.50 -11.52
CA THR A 428 7.72 -3.99 -12.88
C THR A 428 7.64 -2.46 -12.86
N THR A 429 8.23 -1.80 -13.86
CA THR A 429 8.16 -0.34 -14.00
C THR A 429 6.86 0.08 -14.69
N CYS A 430 6.42 1.32 -14.45
CA CYS A 430 5.29 1.88 -15.15
C CYS A 430 5.67 2.05 -16.62
N TYR A 431 6.78 2.72 -16.87
CA TYR A 431 7.22 3.06 -18.22
C TYR A 431 8.57 2.44 -18.58
N GLU A 432 8.85 2.39 -19.88
CA GLU A 432 10.13 1.86 -20.38
C GLU A 432 11.28 2.84 -20.11
N HIS A 433 11.03 4.15 -20.14
CA HIS A 433 12.08 5.13 -19.80
C HIS A 433 12.55 5.00 -18.36
N GLU A 434 11.65 4.77 -17.40
CA GLU A 434 11.99 4.49 -15.99
C GLU A 434 12.89 3.27 -15.87
N ARG A 435 12.61 2.21 -16.63
CA ARG A 435 13.47 1.01 -16.68
C ARG A 435 14.87 1.32 -17.20
N ILE A 436 14.97 2.18 -18.21
CA ILE A 436 16.25 2.62 -18.79
C ILE A 436 17.03 3.48 -17.78
N LEU A 437 16.34 4.41 -17.11
CA LEU A 437 16.89 5.28 -16.07
C LEU A 437 17.51 4.48 -14.93
N ILE A 438 16.74 3.53 -14.39
CA ILE A 438 17.18 2.66 -13.29
C ILE A 438 18.39 1.82 -13.71
N LYS A 439 18.41 1.28 -14.93
CA LYS A 439 19.56 0.52 -15.45
C LYS A 439 20.83 1.35 -15.49
N LYS A 440 20.75 2.65 -15.83
CA LYS A 440 21.91 3.54 -15.81
C LYS A 440 22.42 3.77 -14.39
N SER A 441 21.54 4.11 -13.45
CA SER A 441 21.91 4.30 -12.04
C SER A 441 22.54 3.05 -11.41
N ILE A 442 22.07 1.86 -11.78
CA ILE A 442 22.66 0.60 -11.28
C ILE A 442 24.08 0.38 -11.84
N ASN A 443 24.33 0.79 -13.09
CA ASN A 443 25.61 0.58 -13.78
C ASN A 443 26.67 1.65 -13.48
N GLU A 444 26.25 2.87 -13.13
CA GLU A 444 27.15 3.97 -12.70
C GLU A 444 27.74 3.74 -11.30
N TYR A 445 27.26 2.71 -10.59
CA TYR A 445 27.73 2.33 -9.27
C TYR A 445 29.17 1.82 -9.28
N LYS A 446 30.11 2.71 -8.92
CA LYS A 446 31.42 2.32 -8.41
C LYS A 446 31.38 2.39 -6.89
N ALA A 447 31.48 1.23 -6.26
CA ALA A 447 31.57 1.09 -4.82
C ALA A 447 32.85 1.77 -4.31
N ASP A 448 32.78 3.00 -3.81
CA ASP A 448 33.89 3.53 -2.98
C ASP A 448 33.55 4.70 -2.03
N THR A 449 32.30 5.07 -1.82
CA THR A 449 31.97 6.03 -0.74
C THR A 449 30.67 5.69 -0.04
N LEU A 450 30.79 5.11 1.17
CA LEU A 450 29.78 5.24 2.23
C LEU A 450 29.74 6.72 2.63
N ARG A 451 29.01 7.53 1.88
CA ARG A 451 28.61 8.86 2.31
C ARG A 451 27.19 8.79 2.85
N SER A 452 26.96 9.46 3.97
CA SER A 452 25.64 9.63 4.56
C SER A 452 24.74 10.36 3.57
N ALA A 453 23.61 9.75 3.22
CA ALA A 453 22.56 10.43 2.46
C ALA A 453 22.03 11.61 3.28
N TYR A 454 21.92 12.80 2.67
CA TYR A 454 21.30 13.97 3.33
C TYR A 454 19.77 13.88 3.33
N TYR A 455 19.20 13.13 2.38
CA TYR A 455 17.75 13.01 2.15
C TYR A 455 17.30 11.56 2.21
N ASN A 456 16.12 11.30 2.78
CA ASN A 456 15.57 9.96 2.99
C ASN A 456 14.14 9.85 2.44
N ASP A 457 14.03 9.42 1.17
CA ASP A 457 12.74 9.19 0.49
C ASP A 457 11.80 8.27 1.30
N ASN A 458 12.33 7.33 2.10
CA ASN A 458 11.48 6.49 2.95
C ASN A 458 10.77 7.31 4.04
N ILE A 459 11.43 8.30 4.64
CA ILE A 459 10.81 9.21 5.62
C ILE A 459 9.72 10.03 4.92
N ASP A 460 10.05 10.68 3.80
CA ASP A 460 9.11 11.51 3.04
C ASP A 460 7.91 10.71 2.48
N SER A 461 8.06 9.39 2.35
CA SER A 461 6.99 8.50 1.90
C SER A 461 5.97 8.15 2.98
N MET A 462 6.28 8.35 4.28
CA MET A 462 5.39 7.99 5.39
C MET A 462 4.02 8.68 5.33
N PRO A 463 3.92 10.00 5.03
CA PRO A 463 2.64 10.68 4.76
C PRO A 463 1.72 9.95 3.79
N LEU A 464 2.25 9.56 2.63
CA LEU A 464 1.47 8.89 1.59
C LEU A 464 1.07 7.48 2.03
N ARG A 465 1.98 6.74 2.69
CA ARG A 465 1.67 5.41 3.26
C ARG A 465 0.56 5.50 4.30
N PHE A 466 0.63 6.49 5.19
CA PHE A 466 -0.41 6.77 6.18
C PHE A 466 -1.75 7.07 5.50
N LYS A 467 -1.78 7.96 4.50
CA LYS A 467 -2.99 8.31 3.75
C LYS A 467 -3.67 7.08 3.14
N ILE A 468 -2.91 6.22 2.47
CA ILE A 468 -3.42 4.98 1.86
C ILE A 468 -4.03 4.05 2.94
N ILE A 469 -3.30 3.78 4.02
CA ILE A 469 -3.78 2.92 5.11
C ILE A 469 -4.99 3.53 5.82
N ASN A 470 -5.00 4.84 6.02
CA ASN A 470 -6.10 5.56 6.67
C ASN A 470 -7.39 5.51 5.83
N ILE A 471 -7.30 5.63 4.51
CA ILE A 471 -8.43 5.48 3.60
C ILE A 471 -9.01 4.06 3.67
N VAL A 472 -8.15 3.03 3.64
CA VAL A 472 -8.56 1.63 3.75
C VAL A 472 -9.18 1.34 5.13
N HIS A 473 -8.57 1.85 6.20
CA HIS A 473 -9.08 1.74 7.56
C HIS A 473 -10.44 2.41 7.70
N TYR A 474 -10.59 3.63 7.19
CA TYR A 474 -11.86 4.36 7.26
C TYR A 474 -12.98 3.58 6.57
N TRP A 475 -12.72 2.95 5.43
CA TRP A 475 -13.68 2.04 4.77
C TRP A 475 -13.94 0.77 5.58
N SER A 476 -12.91 0.15 6.18
CA SER A 476 -13.04 -1.12 6.92
C SER A 476 -13.91 -0.99 8.18
N LEU A 477 -14.01 0.22 8.75
CA LEU A 477 -14.88 0.52 9.88
C LEU A 477 -16.36 0.22 9.62
N ALA A 478 -16.82 0.09 8.38
CA ALA A 478 -18.19 -0.38 8.10
C ALA A 478 -18.40 -1.84 8.57
N PHE A 479 -17.33 -2.65 8.58
CA PHE A 479 -17.36 -4.09 8.83
C PHE A 479 -16.95 -4.49 10.25
N ASP A 480 -16.57 -3.55 11.10
CA ASP A 480 -16.01 -3.84 12.42
C ASP A 480 -17.08 -4.34 13.41
N LYS A 481 -16.75 -5.27 14.32
CA LYS A 481 -17.75 -5.85 15.24
C LYS A 481 -18.16 -4.86 16.33
N THR A 482 -17.20 -4.07 16.78
CA THR A 482 -17.32 -3.08 17.83
C THR A 482 -17.56 -1.70 17.25
N THR A 483 -18.47 -0.96 17.85
CA THR A 483 -18.70 0.43 17.45
C THR A 483 -17.57 1.33 17.97
N PRO A 484 -17.34 2.50 17.35
CA PRO A 484 -16.49 3.55 17.91
C PRO A 484 -16.89 4.03 19.31
N ASP A 485 -18.15 3.81 19.73
CA ASP A 485 -18.69 4.08 21.08
C ASP A 485 -18.77 2.82 21.98
N GLY A 486 -18.00 1.77 21.67
CA GLY A 486 -17.73 0.65 22.58
C GLY A 486 -18.82 -0.43 22.64
N ILE A 487 -19.88 -0.32 21.86
CA ILE A 487 -20.99 -1.26 21.89
C ILE A 487 -20.61 -2.54 21.10
N CYS A 488 -20.29 -3.62 21.81
CA CYS A 488 -20.13 -4.92 21.16
C CYS A 488 -21.52 -5.54 20.92
N ARG A 489 -21.88 -5.85 19.68
CA ARG A 489 -23.12 -6.59 19.38
C ARG A 489 -22.79 -7.95 18.81
N SER A 490 -23.41 -8.99 19.36
CA SER A 490 -23.28 -10.37 18.85
C SER A 490 -23.72 -10.40 17.38
N THR A 491 -22.77 -10.68 16.51
CA THR A 491 -23.04 -11.15 15.15
C THR A 491 -22.77 -12.65 15.12
N PRO A 492 -23.52 -13.44 14.33
CA PRO A 492 -23.19 -14.85 14.15
C PRO A 492 -21.75 -15.00 13.64
N LEU A 493 -21.09 -16.07 14.08
CA LEU A 493 -19.70 -16.38 13.77
C LEU A 493 -19.40 -16.42 12.28
N ASN A 494 -18.17 -15.98 11.96
CA ASN A 494 -17.44 -16.13 10.69
C ASN A 494 -18.05 -15.43 9.47
N THR A 495 -17.26 -14.55 8.81
CA THR A 495 -16.99 -14.60 7.33
C THR A 495 -16.46 -13.32 6.69
N ASN A 496 -16.17 -12.22 7.40
CA ASN A 496 -15.60 -11.04 6.73
C ASN A 496 -14.15 -10.79 7.12
N HIS A 497 -13.23 -11.25 6.25
CA HIS A 497 -11.82 -10.86 6.28
C HIS A 497 -11.58 -9.35 6.03
N LEU A 498 -12.66 -8.58 5.95
CA LEU A 498 -12.67 -7.13 5.82
C LEU A 498 -12.70 -6.42 7.18
N GLU A 499 -12.70 -7.16 8.30
CA GLU A 499 -12.63 -6.59 9.64
C GLU A 499 -11.37 -5.71 9.83
N THR A 500 -11.54 -4.55 10.48
CA THR A 500 -10.46 -3.60 10.77
C THR A 500 -9.31 -4.25 11.54
N ALA A 501 -9.60 -5.17 12.46
CA ALA A 501 -8.59 -5.89 13.23
C ALA A 501 -7.58 -6.65 12.35
N VAL A 502 -8.01 -7.17 11.19
CA VAL A 502 -7.13 -7.88 10.25
C VAL A 502 -6.17 -6.90 9.57
N LEU A 503 -6.64 -5.72 9.15
CA LEU A 503 -5.79 -4.66 8.62
C LEU A 503 -4.73 -4.24 9.66
N ILE A 504 -5.17 -3.98 10.89
CA ILE A 504 -4.28 -3.59 12.00
C ILE A 504 -3.22 -4.67 12.25
N GLU A 505 -3.59 -5.95 12.21
CA GLU A 505 -2.67 -7.07 12.38
C GLU A 505 -1.57 -7.08 11.31
N GLU A 506 -1.94 -6.94 10.03
CA GLU A 506 -0.97 -6.94 8.92
C GLU A 506 -0.05 -5.72 8.95
N VAL A 507 -0.59 -4.52 9.22
CA VAL A 507 0.22 -3.30 9.39
C VAL A 507 1.18 -3.47 10.58
N ALA A 508 0.69 -3.99 11.72
CA ALA A 508 1.53 -4.22 12.89
C ALA A 508 2.67 -5.21 12.60
N LYS A 509 2.45 -6.25 11.76
CA LYS A 509 3.55 -7.15 11.34
C LYS A 509 4.65 -6.39 10.60
N LYS A 510 4.30 -5.44 9.72
CA LYS A 510 5.28 -4.62 9.00
C LYS A 510 6.03 -3.69 9.95
N PHE A 511 5.33 -3.07 10.90
CA PHE A 511 5.94 -2.17 11.89
C PHE A 511 7.04 -2.86 12.71
N MET A 512 6.86 -4.14 13.08
CA MET A 512 7.86 -4.87 13.85
C MET A 512 9.24 -4.96 13.15
N VAL A 513 9.27 -4.92 11.81
CA VAL A 513 10.51 -5.11 11.01
C VAL A 513 11.10 -3.83 10.42
N ILE A 514 10.41 -2.69 10.51
CA ILE A 514 10.91 -1.39 10.01
C ILE A 514 11.58 -0.59 11.14
N GLU A 515 12.44 0.37 10.81
CA GLU A 515 13.16 1.21 11.78
C GLU A 515 12.23 2.15 12.57
N TYR A 516 12.68 2.56 13.77
CA TYR A 516 11.94 3.45 14.67
C TYR A 516 11.54 4.78 14.01
N ASP A 517 12.42 5.40 13.24
CA ASP A 517 12.18 6.73 12.67
C ASP A 517 10.97 6.73 11.71
N TYR A 518 10.74 5.62 10.99
CA TYR A 518 9.55 5.47 10.16
C TYR A 518 8.24 5.34 10.98
N TRP A 519 8.31 4.80 12.20
CA TRP A 519 7.13 4.77 13.08
C TRP A 519 6.73 6.18 13.47
N VAL A 520 7.71 6.98 13.87
CA VAL A 520 7.51 8.36 14.31
C VAL A 520 6.82 9.16 13.22
N GLU A 521 7.34 9.09 11.99
CA GLU A 521 6.80 9.87 10.87
C GLU A 521 5.43 9.38 10.38
N PHE A 522 5.18 8.07 10.43
CA PHE A 522 3.86 7.53 10.16
C PHE A 522 2.82 8.03 11.18
N TYR A 523 3.18 8.17 12.45
CA TYR A 523 2.30 8.67 13.49
C TYR A 523 2.06 10.18 13.37
N TYR A 524 3.10 10.98 13.07
CA TYR A 524 2.94 12.42 12.87
C TYR A 524 2.16 12.79 11.60
N SER A 525 2.10 11.87 10.63
CA SER A 525 1.22 11.98 9.46
C SER A 525 -0.27 12.10 9.83
N LEU A 526 -0.66 11.78 11.08
CA LEU A 526 -1.99 12.07 11.64
C LEU A 526 -2.40 13.54 11.50
N LEU A 527 -1.43 14.47 11.54
CA LEU A 527 -1.67 15.91 11.57
C LEU A 527 -1.90 16.52 10.17
N LEU A 528 -1.70 15.74 9.11
CA LEU A 528 -1.90 16.20 7.73
C LEU A 528 -3.37 16.46 7.42
N ASP A 529 -3.63 17.32 6.45
CA ASP A 529 -4.99 17.61 5.99
C ASP A 529 -5.64 16.37 5.38
N SER A 530 -6.89 16.10 5.78
CA SER A 530 -7.64 14.92 5.37
C SER A 530 -9.13 15.22 5.40
N LYS A 531 -9.88 14.67 4.44
CA LYS A 531 -11.35 14.69 4.43
C LYS A 531 -11.94 13.69 5.43
N ILE A 532 -11.14 12.71 5.87
CA ILE A 532 -11.49 11.77 6.95
C ILE A 532 -11.37 12.48 8.31
N PRO A 533 -12.44 12.52 9.14
CA PRO A 533 -12.40 13.16 10.44
C PRO A 533 -11.29 12.65 11.37
N LEU A 534 -10.65 13.54 12.14
CA LEU A 534 -9.53 13.23 13.04
C LEU A 534 -9.80 12.03 13.96
N LYS A 535 -11.00 11.93 14.53
CA LYS A 535 -11.37 10.81 15.41
C LYS A 535 -11.20 9.42 14.78
N TYR A 536 -11.32 9.28 13.46
CA TYR A 536 -11.16 7.99 12.78
C TYR A 536 -9.70 7.65 12.51
N ARG A 537 -8.89 8.68 12.34
CA ARG A 537 -7.43 8.58 12.24
C ARG A 537 -6.83 8.24 13.60
N ASP A 538 -7.37 8.83 14.67
CA ASP A 538 -7.07 8.46 16.05
C ASP A 538 -7.41 6.99 16.34
N ILE A 539 -8.59 6.50 15.92
CA ILE A 539 -8.99 5.09 16.09
C ILE A 539 -7.99 4.14 15.42
N LEU A 540 -7.51 4.48 14.22
CA LEU A 540 -6.47 3.72 13.52
C LEU A 540 -5.21 3.61 14.38
N LEU A 541 -4.67 4.74 14.83
CA LEU A 541 -3.41 4.78 15.56
C LEU A 541 -3.52 4.22 16.98
N VAL A 542 -4.66 4.37 17.67
CA VAL A 542 -4.90 3.73 18.97
C VAL A 542 -4.95 2.21 18.82
N SER A 543 -5.68 1.71 17.82
CA SER A 543 -5.79 0.27 17.56
C SER A 543 -4.44 -0.33 17.17
N LEU A 544 -3.69 0.36 16.31
CA LEU A 544 -2.33 -0.02 15.94
C LEU A 544 -1.39 -0.01 17.15
N SER A 545 -1.43 1.04 17.96
CA SER A 545 -0.61 1.17 19.17
C SER A 545 -0.84 0.05 20.17
N CYS A 546 -2.11 -0.26 20.46
CA CYS A 546 -2.47 -1.37 21.34
C CYS A 546 -1.94 -2.71 20.80
N LYS A 547 -2.08 -2.95 19.48
CA LYS A 547 -1.55 -4.15 18.83
C LYS A 547 -0.01 -4.20 18.88
N LEU A 548 0.67 -3.07 18.67
CA LEU A 548 2.12 -2.98 18.71
C LEU A 548 2.66 -3.22 20.13
N LEU A 549 2.03 -2.68 21.18
CA LEU A 549 2.39 -2.99 22.56
C LEU A 549 2.25 -4.48 22.87
N SER A 550 1.16 -5.11 22.43
CA SER A 550 0.98 -6.56 22.56
C SER A 550 2.08 -7.36 21.86
N LYS A 551 2.50 -6.95 20.65
CA LYS A 551 3.59 -7.60 19.92
C LYS A 551 4.98 -7.36 20.52
N LEU A 552 5.25 -6.15 20.99
CA LEU A 552 6.55 -5.76 21.57
C LEU A 552 6.81 -6.44 22.91
N THR A 553 5.77 -6.58 23.73
CA THR A 553 5.90 -7.17 25.08
C THR A 553 5.78 -8.70 25.06
N GLY A 554 5.25 -9.28 23.97
CA GLY A 554 5.05 -10.73 23.83
C GLY A 554 4.13 -11.35 24.88
N SER A 555 3.52 -10.54 25.75
CA SER A 555 2.80 -11.03 26.92
C SER A 555 1.38 -11.45 26.56
N ARG A 556 1.03 -12.65 27.00
CA ARG A 556 -0.36 -13.14 26.99
C ARG A 556 -1.18 -12.66 28.19
N VAL A 557 -0.50 -12.11 29.20
CA VAL A 557 -1.11 -11.65 30.46
C VAL A 557 -1.72 -10.27 30.29
N TRP A 558 -1.10 -9.42 29.47
CA TRP A 558 -1.52 -8.04 29.26
C TRP A 558 -2.46 -7.90 28.08
N ASP A 559 -3.71 -7.52 28.35
CA ASP A 559 -4.66 -7.12 27.31
C ASP A 559 -4.57 -5.60 27.09
N PHE A 560 -3.75 -5.19 26.12
CA PHE A 560 -3.65 -3.80 25.72
C PHE A 560 -4.91 -3.38 24.98
N LYS A 561 -5.89 -2.84 25.71
CA LYS A 561 -7.12 -2.28 25.16
C LYS A 561 -7.51 -1.04 25.91
N LEU A 562 -7.92 -0.02 25.15
CA LEU A 562 -8.57 1.17 25.67
C LEU A 562 -10.07 1.09 25.38
N ALA A 563 -10.87 1.71 26.25
CA ALA A 563 -12.27 1.92 26.00
C ALA A 563 -12.45 2.83 24.78
N ALA A 564 -13.52 2.60 24.03
CA ALA A 564 -13.81 3.37 22.83
C ALA A 564 -14.18 4.82 23.19
N ARG A 565 -14.06 5.74 22.22
CA ARG A 565 -14.41 7.14 22.48
C ARG A 565 -15.92 7.30 22.59
N ASP A 566 -16.36 8.11 23.55
CA ASP A 566 -17.77 8.28 23.90
C ASP A 566 -18.47 6.97 24.29
N ASP A 567 -17.73 6.05 24.92
CA ASP A 567 -18.26 4.79 25.41
C ASP A 567 -19.43 5.03 26.39
N LYS A 568 -20.63 4.67 25.96
CA LYS A 568 -21.84 4.86 26.78
C LYS A 568 -21.94 3.87 27.92
N SER A 569 -21.25 2.73 27.81
CA SER A 569 -21.18 1.74 28.89
C SER A 569 -20.24 2.19 30.01
N ASN A 570 -19.33 3.13 29.72
CA ASN A 570 -18.38 3.67 30.65
C ASN A 570 -18.33 5.21 30.55
N PRO A 571 -19.21 5.95 31.26
CA PRO A 571 -19.25 7.41 31.17
C PRO A 571 -17.90 8.07 31.55
N ASP A 572 -17.10 7.41 32.38
CA ASP A 572 -15.77 7.85 32.82
C ASP A 572 -14.65 7.31 31.93
N TRP A 573 -14.94 6.89 30.69
CA TRP A 573 -13.97 6.26 29.79
C TRP A 573 -12.69 7.09 29.60
N ARG A 574 -12.77 8.43 29.61
CA ARG A 574 -11.61 9.33 29.48
C ARG A 574 -10.63 9.11 30.63
N SER A 575 -11.12 9.28 31.86
CA SER A 575 -10.33 9.07 33.08
C SER A 575 -9.89 7.62 33.24
N ASN A 576 -10.74 6.67 32.84
CA ASN A 576 -10.40 5.25 32.88
C ASN A 576 -9.27 4.91 31.90
N ASN A 577 -9.32 5.42 30.66
CA ASN A 577 -8.27 5.22 29.67
C ASN A 577 -6.94 5.81 30.16
N LEU A 578 -6.95 7.03 30.69
CA LEU A 578 -5.74 7.63 31.27
C LEU A 578 -5.20 6.77 32.41
N ARG A 579 -6.07 6.27 33.31
CA ARG A 579 -5.68 5.38 34.41
C ARG A 579 -5.09 4.07 33.89
N ILE A 580 -5.69 3.46 32.88
CA ILE A 580 -5.21 2.22 32.25
C ILE A 580 -3.79 2.45 31.69
N VAL A 581 -3.59 3.49 30.88
CA VAL A 581 -2.27 3.81 30.32
C VAL A 581 -1.25 4.10 31.42
N THR A 582 -1.65 4.87 32.45
CA THR A 582 -0.82 5.16 33.63
C THR A 582 -0.42 3.88 34.37
N ASN A 583 -1.31 2.89 34.45
CA ASN A 583 -1.01 1.61 35.08
C ASN A 583 -0.01 0.81 34.25
N TRP A 584 -0.16 0.76 32.92
CA TRP A 584 0.84 0.15 32.03
C TRP A 584 2.21 0.81 32.19
N MET A 585 2.26 2.14 32.30
CA MET A 585 3.52 2.87 32.48
C MET A 585 4.22 2.61 33.81
N LYS A 586 3.47 2.27 34.86
CA LYS A 586 4.01 1.96 36.20
C LYS A 586 4.40 0.51 36.38
N ASP A 587 3.87 -0.36 35.53
CA ASP A 587 4.02 -1.79 35.73
C ASP A 587 5.46 -2.22 35.45
N ARG A 588 6.14 -2.69 36.50
CA ARG A 588 7.53 -3.14 36.39
C ARG A 588 7.67 -4.40 35.56
N GLU A 589 6.70 -5.31 35.59
CA GLU A 589 6.74 -6.58 34.85
C GLU A 589 6.76 -6.34 33.34
N LEU A 590 6.02 -5.34 32.86
CA LEU A 590 6.05 -4.93 31.45
C LEU A 590 7.45 -4.54 30.98
N TYR A 591 8.22 -3.85 31.81
CA TYR A 591 9.60 -3.48 31.49
C TYR A 591 10.59 -4.63 31.71
N MET A 592 10.35 -5.50 32.69
CA MET A 592 11.20 -6.66 32.97
C MET A 592 11.20 -7.65 31.81
N GLY A 593 10.10 -7.77 31.05
CA GLY A 593 10.06 -8.57 29.83
C GLY A 593 11.15 -8.20 28.81
N PHE A 594 11.54 -6.92 28.73
CA PHE A 594 12.64 -6.48 27.86
C PHE A 594 14.03 -6.85 28.43
N ILE A 595 14.16 -7.04 29.73
CA ILE A 595 15.42 -7.49 30.34
C ILE A 595 15.60 -8.99 30.15
N GLU A 596 14.51 -9.73 30.32
CA GLU A 596 14.47 -11.19 30.26
C GLU A 596 14.46 -11.72 28.82
N ASP A 597 14.16 -10.88 27.83
CA ASP A 597 14.20 -11.25 26.42
C ASP A 597 15.64 -11.51 25.93
N GLU A 598 15.93 -12.78 25.66
CA GLU A 598 17.20 -13.26 25.14
C GLU A 598 17.26 -13.26 23.60
N THR A 599 16.19 -12.88 22.92
CA THR A 599 16.11 -12.94 21.45
C THR A 599 16.90 -11.84 20.74
N TYR A 600 17.23 -10.76 21.45
CA TYR A 600 18.03 -9.66 20.89
C TYR A 600 19.39 -10.13 20.39
N TYR A 601 19.74 -9.77 19.15
CA TYR A 601 21.01 -10.13 18.52
C TYR A 601 22.10 -9.03 18.65
N SER A 602 21.72 -7.81 19.05
CA SER A 602 22.65 -6.71 19.29
C SER A 602 22.04 -5.66 20.22
N PHE A 603 22.88 -4.76 20.76
CA PHE A 603 22.40 -3.62 21.54
C PHE A 603 21.61 -2.63 20.69
N ALA A 604 21.98 -2.45 19.42
CA ALA A 604 21.22 -1.63 18.48
C ALA A 604 19.79 -2.18 18.27
N HIS A 605 19.64 -3.50 18.16
CA HIS A 605 18.32 -4.12 18.07
C HIS A 605 17.49 -3.89 19.34
N PHE A 606 18.07 -4.09 20.52
CA PHE A 606 17.40 -3.75 21.78
C PHE A 606 17.00 -2.27 21.83
N LYS A 607 17.92 -1.35 21.49
CA LYS A 607 17.69 0.09 21.50
C LYS A 607 16.53 0.49 20.57
N GLU A 608 16.44 -0.11 19.38
CA GLU A 608 15.34 0.10 18.44
C GLU A 608 13.99 -0.37 19.02
N ILE A 609 13.94 -1.57 19.58
CA ILE A 609 12.74 -2.12 20.21
C ILE A 609 12.32 -1.30 21.44
N TRP A 610 13.29 -0.87 22.24
CA TRP A 610 13.09 -0.02 23.41
C TRP A 610 12.53 1.36 23.04
N LYS A 611 13.08 2.01 22.00
CA LYS A 611 12.56 3.28 21.48
C LYS A 611 11.11 3.13 21.00
N LYS A 612 10.82 2.10 20.20
CA LYS A 612 9.47 1.81 19.68
C LYS A 612 8.45 1.64 20.81
N TYR A 613 8.79 0.84 21.82
CA TYR A 613 7.92 0.64 22.98
C TYR A 613 7.63 1.94 23.71
N ASN A 614 8.68 2.71 24.03
CA ASN A 614 8.54 3.96 24.76
C ASN A 614 7.77 5.03 23.98
N PHE A 615 7.96 5.08 22.67
CA PHE A 615 7.22 5.97 21.79
C PHE A 615 5.73 5.65 21.76
N VAL A 616 5.35 4.39 21.53
CA VAL A 616 3.93 4.00 21.49
C VAL A 616 3.26 4.25 22.84
N LEU A 617 3.94 3.92 23.94
CA LEU A 617 3.41 4.16 25.28
C LEU A 617 3.27 5.66 25.58
N GLY A 618 4.26 6.47 25.21
CA GLY A 618 4.22 7.92 25.33
C GLY A 618 3.13 8.55 24.47
N TRP A 619 2.95 8.07 23.24
CA TRP A 619 1.92 8.54 22.34
C TRP A 619 0.51 8.22 22.88
N LEU A 620 0.27 7.00 23.37
CA LEU A 620 -0.99 6.63 24.01
C LEU A 620 -1.27 7.45 25.28
N PHE A 621 -0.23 7.78 26.04
CA PHE A 621 -0.34 8.64 27.21
C PHE A 621 -0.72 10.08 26.81
N ALA A 622 -0.04 10.66 25.83
CA ALA A 622 -0.37 11.98 25.28
C ALA A 622 -1.81 11.99 24.72
N PHE A 623 -2.20 10.94 24.01
CA PHE A 623 -3.54 10.76 23.48
C PHE A 623 -4.60 10.74 24.60
N ALA A 624 -4.42 9.93 25.64
CA ALA A 624 -5.36 9.84 26.75
C ALA A 624 -5.42 11.15 27.56
N LEU A 625 -4.28 11.84 27.69
CA LEU A 625 -4.21 13.14 28.37
C LEU A 625 -4.99 14.22 27.61
N ARG A 626 -4.85 14.25 26.27
CA ARG A 626 -5.63 15.14 25.39
C ARG A 626 -7.14 14.90 25.54
N ASP A 627 -7.58 13.65 25.58
CA ASP A 627 -9.00 13.32 25.72
C ASP A 627 -9.59 13.80 27.07
N VAL A 628 -8.80 13.80 28.15
CA VAL A 628 -9.22 14.38 29.44
C VAL A 628 -9.15 15.91 29.42
N ALA A 629 -8.13 16.48 28.77
CA ALA A 629 -7.95 17.93 28.62
C ALA A 629 -9.17 18.62 28.00
N GLU A 630 -9.77 17.99 26.98
CA GLU A 630 -10.94 18.51 26.27
C GLU A 630 -12.16 18.78 27.17
N VAL A 631 -12.28 18.10 28.32
CA VAL A 631 -13.42 18.24 29.24
C VAL A 631 -13.07 19.08 30.49
N GLY A 632 -11.79 19.43 30.67
CA GLY A 632 -11.28 20.20 31.79
C GLY A 632 -10.60 19.35 32.87
N TYR A 633 -9.39 19.74 33.26
CA TYR A 633 -8.53 18.99 34.19
C TYR A 633 -9.03 18.97 35.65
N GLN A 634 -9.73 20.02 36.07
CA GLN A 634 -9.90 20.37 37.48
C GLN A 634 -10.81 19.41 38.27
N GLU A 635 -11.66 18.63 37.60
CA GLU A 635 -12.52 17.63 38.26
C GLU A 635 -12.01 16.18 38.11
N LEU A 636 -11.07 15.92 37.18
CA LEU A 636 -10.71 14.55 36.77
C LEU A 636 -9.26 14.13 37.10
N ILE A 637 -8.32 15.09 37.25
CA ILE A 637 -6.89 14.78 37.44
C ILE A 637 -6.25 15.73 38.45
N ASP A 638 -5.63 15.18 39.50
CA ASP A 638 -4.65 15.89 40.33
C ASP A 638 -3.32 16.01 39.56
N LYS A 639 -3.02 17.23 39.09
CA LYS A 639 -1.85 17.55 38.27
C LYS A 639 -0.54 17.24 39.00
N ASP A 640 -0.43 17.58 40.27
CA ASP A 640 0.80 17.40 41.05
C ASP A 640 1.05 15.91 41.28
N LEU A 641 0.00 15.16 41.60
CA LEU A 641 0.08 13.70 41.71
C LEU A 641 0.44 13.04 40.37
N LEU A 642 -0.09 13.52 39.25
CA LEU A 642 0.24 12.99 37.93
C LEU A 642 1.71 13.26 37.56
N VAL A 643 2.21 14.48 37.83
CA VAL A 643 3.62 14.84 37.62
C VAL A 643 4.54 13.95 38.45
N GLN A 644 4.25 13.77 39.75
CA GLN A 644 5.03 12.89 40.63
C GLN A 644 5.04 11.45 40.12
N ARG A 645 3.90 10.94 39.65
CA ARG A 645 3.80 9.60 39.06
C ARG A 645 4.63 9.47 37.79
N CYS A 646 4.61 10.46 36.91
CA CYS A 646 5.43 10.46 35.70
C CYS A 646 6.93 10.55 36.00
N MET A 647 7.34 11.29 37.04
CA MET A 647 8.74 11.27 37.51
C MET A 647 9.16 9.87 37.96
N GLN A 648 8.31 9.17 38.71
CA GLN A 648 8.57 7.80 39.14
C GLN A 648 8.67 6.83 37.95
N MET A 649 7.81 6.98 36.94
CA MET A 649 7.86 6.17 35.72
C MET A 649 9.11 6.47 34.89
N ASP A 650 9.50 7.74 34.74
CA ASP A 650 10.73 8.13 34.05
C ASP A 650 11.96 7.48 34.72
N LEU A 651 12.02 7.49 36.06
CA LEU A 651 13.05 6.81 36.84
C LEU A 651 13.03 5.29 36.66
N LEU A 652 11.85 4.67 36.69
CA LEU A 652 11.70 3.23 36.48
C LEU A 652 12.25 2.80 35.12
N ARG A 653 11.87 3.51 34.05
CA ARG A 653 12.35 3.25 32.68
C ARG A 653 13.87 3.34 32.60
N GLU A 654 14.46 4.38 33.19
CA GLU A 654 15.90 4.56 33.22
C GLU A 654 16.61 3.44 33.99
N GLN A 655 16.08 3.05 35.15
CA GLN A 655 16.62 1.94 35.94
C GLN A 655 16.60 0.62 35.18
N VAL A 656 15.52 0.31 34.46
CA VAL A 656 15.40 -0.91 33.65
C VAL A 656 16.40 -0.89 32.50
N TYR A 657 16.49 0.23 31.76
CA TYR A 657 17.42 0.36 30.64
C TYR A 657 18.89 0.19 31.08
N VAL A 658 19.28 0.85 32.17
CA VAL A 658 20.64 0.72 32.74
C VAL A 658 20.87 -0.69 33.26
N LYS A 659 19.87 -1.31 33.90
CA LYS A 659 19.97 -2.70 34.33
C LYS A 659 20.23 -3.65 33.16
N PHE A 660 19.55 -3.49 32.03
CA PHE A 660 19.82 -4.29 30.82
C PHE A 660 21.28 -4.16 30.36
N ILE A 661 21.81 -2.92 30.30
CA ILE A 661 23.22 -2.69 29.94
C ILE A 661 24.16 -3.44 30.88
N ARG A 662 23.92 -3.38 32.19
CA ARG A 662 24.74 -4.04 33.22
C ARG A 662 24.63 -5.56 33.16
N ASP A 663 23.44 -6.10 32.90
CA ASP A 663 23.24 -7.55 32.77
C ASP A 663 23.99 -8.10 31.54
N ARG A 664 24.21 -7.27 30.50
CA ARG A 664 25.01 -7.59 29.31
C ARG A 664 26.51 -7.28 29.43
N LEU A 665 26.96 -6.71 30.55
CA LEU A 665 28.36 -6.39 30.87
C LEU A 665 29.17 -7.62 31.32
N ARG A 666 28.51 -8.72 31.75
CA ARG A 666 29.15 -9.81 32.51
C ARG A 666 30.42 -10.38 31.86
N THR A 667 31.54 -9.99 32.46
CA THR A 667 32.88 -10.53 32.34
C THR A 667 32.96 -11.88 33.06
N ASP A 668 33.53 -12.86 32.38
CA ASP A 668 34.05 -14.15 32.89
C ASP A 668 33.12 -15.39 32.87
N ASN A 669 33.47 -16.28 31.93
CA ASN A 669 33.66 -17.74 32.11
C ASN A 669 32.50 -18.68 32.43
N THR A 670 31.26 -18.38 32.04
CA THR A 670 30.29 -19.45 31.78
C THR A 670 29.60 -19.24 30.43
N GLU A 671 29.78 -20.22 29.54
CA GLU A 671 28.91 -20.49 28.41
C GLU A 671 27.49 -20.66 28.95
N ASN A 672 26.63 -19.66 28.82
CA ASN A 672 25.20 -19.81 29.03
C ASN A 672 24.44 -18.73 28.23
N GLY A 673 23.74 -19.18 27.18
CA GLY A 673 22.50 -18.61 26.65
C GLY A 673 22.49 -17.29 25.88
N VAL A 674 23.37 -16.32 26.17
CA VAL A 674 23.17 -14.93 25.69
C VAL A 674 23.73 -14.69 24.29
N ARG A 675 22.89 -14.17 23.38
CA ARG A 675 23.23 -13.91 21.96
C ARG A 675 24.28 -12.81 21.70
N PHE A 676 24.39 -11.79 22.56
CA PHE A 676 25.42 -10.75 22.45
C PHE A 676 25.87 -10.22 23.81
N ARG A 677 27.06 -9.61 23.87
CA ARG A 677 27.62 -8.99 25.08
C ARG A 677 28.18 -7.60 24.77
N LEU A 678 28.19 -6.74 25.79
CA LEU A 678 28.78 -5.41 25.71
C LEU A 678 30.19 -5.40 26.29
N THR A 679 31.08 -4.62 25.68
CA THR A 679 32.38 -4.32 26.29
C THR A 679 32.20 -3.32 27.42
N ILE A 680 33.12 -3.29 28.39
CA ILE A 680 33.10 -2.29 29.48
C ILE A 680 33.03 -0.87 28.92
N LYS A 681 33.85 -0.59 27.89
CA LYS A 681 33.85 0.71 27.21
C LYS A 681 32.49 1.05 26.60
N ALA A 682 31.90 0.14 25.83
CA ALA A 682 30.60 0.36 25.19
C ALA A 682 29.47 0.53 26.21
N ALA A 683 29.47 -0.25 27.29
CA ALA A 683 28.48 -0.12 28.35
C ALA A 683 28.57 1.24 29.05
N THR A 684 29.78 1.71 29.38
CA THR A 684 29.97 3.05 29.97
C THR A 684 29.52 4.16 29.01
N GLU A 685 29.82 4.03 27.72
CA GLU A 685 29.36 4.97 26.68
C GLU A 685 27.82 4.99 26.63
N TYR A 686 27.15 3.85 26.55
CA TYR A 686 25.69 3.77 26.50
C TYR A 686 25.00 4.18 27.80
N GLU A 687 25.61 3.96 28.96
CA GLU A 687 25.09 4.48 30.23
C GLU A 687 25.12 6.02 30.24
N SER A 688 26.16 6.62 29.66
CA SER A 688 26.35 8.09 29.59
C SER A 688 25.60 8.78 28.44
N GLU A 689 25.15 8.04 27.43
CA GLU A 689 24.45 8.60 26.27
C GLU A 689 23.12 9.25 26.69
N PRO A 690 22.84 10.50 26.24
CA PRO A 690 21.55 11.13 26.49
C PRO A 690 20.42 10.25 25.94
N ARG A 691 19.37 10.09 26.75
CA ARG A 691 18.25 9.23 26.38
C ARG A 691 17.48 9.87 25.22
N SER A 692 17.29 9.10 24.15
CA SER A 692 16.61 9.57 22.94
C SER A 692 15.08 9.47 23.02
N TRP A 693 14.51 8.91 24.10
CA TRP A 693 13.07 8.81 24.28
C TRP A 693 12.53 9.97 25.10
N GLU A 694 11.31 10.40 24.76
CA GLU A 694 10.65 11.50 25.45
C GLU A 694 10.30 11.11 26.91
N LYS A 695 10.57 12.05 27.83
CA LYS A 695 10.17 11.92 29.24
C LYS A 695 8.66 12.12 29.36
N PHE A 696 7.99 11.31 30.18
CA PHE A 696 6.55 11.47 30.40
C PHE A 696 6.23 12.81 31.08
N THR A 697 7.15 13.29 31.92
CA THR A 697 7.11 14.64 32.49
C THR A 697 7.13 15.74 31.42
N SER A 698 7.86 15.55 30.31
CA SER A 698 7.87 16.47 29.17
C SER A 698 6.49 16.51 28.49
N ILE A 699 5.89 15.34 28.24
CA ILE A 699 4.56 15.23 27.61
C ILE A 699 3.50 15.99 28.41
N ILE A 700 3.54 15.88 29.74
CA ILE A 700 2.66 16.65 30.63
C ILE A 700 2.88 18.14 30.44
N SER A 701 4.13 18.62 30.45
CA SER A 701 4.42 20.04 30.31
C SER A 701 3.91 20.60 28.97
N THR A 702 4.03 19.83 27.88
CA THR A 702 3.55 20.25 26.55
C THR A 702 2.02 20.29 26.46
N ASN A 703 1.31 19.32 27.06
CA ASN A 703 -0.14 19.19 26.91
C ASN A 703 -0.95 19.91 28.00
N LEU A 704 -0.37 20.17 29.18
CA LEU A 704 -1.05 20.87 30.29
C LEU A 704 -0.74 22.38 30.38
N ILE A 705 0.18 22.91 29.56
CA ILE A 705 0.58 24.33 29.56
C ILE A 705 0.05 25.06 28.29
N ALA A 706 -0.31 24.32 27.24
CA ALA A 706 -1.15 24.81 26.14
C ALA A 706 -2.64 24.71 26.54
#